data_AF-A0AAW9RRQ5-F1
#
_entry.id   AF-A0AAW9RRQ5-F1
#
_cell.length_a   1.000
_cell.length_b   1.000
_cell.length_c   1.000
_cell.angle_alpha   90.00
_cell.angle_beta   90.00
_cell.angle_gamma   90.00
#
_symmetry.space_group_name_H-M   'P 1'
#
loop_
_entity.id
_entity.type
_entity.pdbx_description
1 polymer ?
#
loop_
_entity_poly.entity_id
_entity_poly.type
_entity_poly.pdbx_seq_one_letter_code
_entity_poly.pdbx_strand_id
1 'polypeptide(L)'
;MKTTWARKLSLAVAAAAFAYALSPGTAPDAFAKTGAGESGEQTSRSDAGKKKKKKVADEIPSMTITIRNNDPDNNIYPVLSTGTAITDLWLRAWFGIKNKDSDQAIKDKKPYFPRPNNFRIYINPKGKGIAPGKSVTLQLPLLTQLVQGEPTQKAPDEFIDWWAGGHIAIFSSPKEKGPPPELSAEYKNTEGQTKIEVKGYLKKRTWPTCDGCQPLEFYKTAGEFKNNVPFQLTEYTLGAVNPKVTQPNAAPSFGSFYGAVDIDVSYVDTAFLPAVMAPLNSKDPAINQVGYVGTPVTIKSFRKSLTSFLDDYKGWPQFQTDSEPKKLVPKIASLLHALATDTTLTPPPWKPVKPLVDNWNACNNEGSDTYKSPFCNAVRDVRALFIANWQNYVKIYPTLPDDCDQTKKPSGDSPPQDLLISHVYGFSPFVEGCNNFSDKNNLEDTPGYADTKDRNNNVIPGKFRAVKQTFDDLNYGKFGVFNPYVNFIHGEKYLNAKNAYAYSVDDAVGNLQADGTGFILAVGGTDGLPNPNPASPPVHVNFGAASDFGQWTHFGVCTTDEKKIMERPVNQDFRSLSIYVQEDKLDQCPISLLAERTKKNGNVIDHKVYSFGLKTLEFTDDLPLPPKSPINQKTHAPINCEIADDPTVKRLCCDIFAYTIKSITREPPARNVQVPGLYSIDDKVCPDIPPAK
;
A
#
# COMPACT_ATOMS: atom_id res chain seq x y z
N MET A 1 8.37 -6.55 29.82
CA MET A 1 7.29 -7.07 28.96
C MET A 1 6.56 -5.99 28.12
N LYS A 2 7.09 -4.77 27.98
CA LYS A 2 6.47 -3.64 27.23
C LYS A 2 7.10 -3.36 25.84
N THR A 3 8.06 -4.15 25.38
CA THR A 3 8.92 -3.84 24.22
C THR A 3 8.48 -4.48 22.88
N THR A 4 7.38 -5.25 22.86
CA THR A 4 6.92 -6.00 21.68
C THR A 4 5.78 -5.33 20.90
N TRP A 5 5.33 -4.15 21.33
CA TRP A 5 4.05 -3.54 20.90
C TRP A 5 4.15 -2.70 19.62
N ALA A 6 5.14 -1.81 19.51
CA ALA A 6 5.36 -1.01 18.30
C ALA A 6 5.60 -1.89 17.05
N ARG A 7 6.20 -3.08 17.23
CA ARG A 7 6.55 -4.02 16.16
C ARG A 7 5.37 -4.72 15.49
N LYS A 8 4.20 -4.79 16.14
CA LYS A 8 3.02 -5.46 15.58
C LYS A 8 2.11 -4.51 14.79
N LEU A 9 2.27 -3.20 15.00
CA LEU A 9 1.48 -2.16 14.36
C LEU A 9 1.83 -2.04 12.87
N SER A 10 3.11 -2.09 12.51
CA SER A 10 3.56 -2.01 11.10
C SER A 10 3.06 -3.18 10.24
N LEU A 11 3.05 -4.41 10.78
CA LEU A 11 2.53 -5.62 10.10
C LEU A 11 1.00 -5.64 9.91
N ALA A 12 0.26 -5.01 10.82
CA ALA A 12 -1.20 -4.90 10.74
C ALA A 12 -1.64 -3.89 9.66
N VAL A 13 -0.92 -2.77 9.55
CA VAL A 13 -1.32 -1.64 8.69
C VAL A 13 -1.01 -1.92 7.20
N ALA A 14 0.07 -2.65 6.88
CA ALA A 14 0.34 -3.09 5.50
C ALA A 14 -0.75 -4.01 4.92
N ALA A 15 -1.44 -4.80 5.76
CA ALA A 15 -2.57 -5.63 5.34
C ALA A 15 -3.88 -4.83 5.15
N ALA A 16 -4.04 -3.71 5.86
CA ALA A 16 -5.22 -2.84 5.77
C ALA A 16 -5.16 -1.90 4.56
N ALA A 17 -3.97 -1.44 4.14
CA ALA A 17 -3.78 -0.66 2.91
C ALA A 17 -4.32 -1.40 1.66
N PHE A 18 -4.28 -2.75 1.67
CA PHE A 18 -4.85 -3.59 0.60
C PHE A 18 -6.38 -3.55 0.50
N ALA A 19 -7.10 -3.19 1.57
CA ALA A 19 -8.56 -3.08 1.55
C ALA A 19 -9.03 -1.78 0.89
N TYR A 20 -8.22 -0.72 0.90
CA TYR A 20 -8.62 0.61 0.43
C TYR A 20 -8.73 0.72 -1.11
N ALA A 21 -8.10 -0.18 -1.86
CA ALA A 21 -8.31 -0.29 -3.32
C ALA A 21 -9.61 -1.02 -3.72
N LEU A 22 -10.39 -1.53 -2.77
CA LEU A 22 -11.55 -2.40 -3.02
C LEU A 22 -12.83 -1.87 -2.34
N SER A 23 -13.41 -0.80 -2.90
CA SER A 23 -14.83 -0.51 -2.69
C SER A 23 -15.68 -1.47 -3.54
N PRO A 24 -16.65 -2.22 -2.97
CA PRO A 24 -17.50 -3.12 -3.72
C PRO A 24 -18.64 -2.34 -4.42
N GLY A 25 -18.48 -2.07 -5.71
CA GLY A 25 -19.60 -1.77 -6.60
C GLY A 25 -20.45 -3.03 -6.79
N THR A 26 -21.67 -3.04 -6.27
CA THR A 26 -22.62 -4.15 -6.48
C THR A 26 -23.35 -3.94 -7.82
N ALA A 27 -23.17 -4.87 -8.76
CA ALA A 27 -24.02 -4.97 -9.94
C ALA A 27 -25.37 -5.61 -9.55
N PRO A 28 -26.51 -5.17 -10.12
CA PRO A 28 -27.80 -5.75 -9.81
C PRO A 28 -28.01 -7.10 -10.52
N ASP A 29 -28.33 -8.14 -9.74
CA ASP A 29 -28.83 -9.42 -10.26
C ASP A 29 -30.25 -9.23 -10.83
N ALA A 30 -30.38 -9.37 -12.14
CA ALA A 30 -31.67 -9.61 -12.78
C ALA A 30 -31.49 -10.56 -13.98
N PHE A 31 -32.41 -11.52 -14.08
CA PHE A 31 -32.61 -12.57 -15.11
C PHE A 31 -31.88 -13.91 -14.89
N ALA A 32 -32.62 -14.88 -14.32
CA ALA A 32 -33.26 -15.94 -15.12
C ALA A 32 -34.08 -16.90 -14.24
N LYS A 33 -35.42 -16.81 -14.33
CA LYS A 33 -36.36 -17.91 -14.07
C LYS A 33 -37.20 -18.09 -15.34
N THR A 34 -37.07 -19.25 -15.95
CA THR A 34 -38.01 -20.02 -16.81
C THR A 34 -37.13 -21.15 -17.38
N GLY A 35 -37.52 -22.41 -17.51
CA GLY A 35 -38.75 -23.17 -17.38
C GLY A 35 -38.44 -24.53 -18.02
N ALA A 36 -39.10 -25.59 -17.56
CA ALA A 36 -38.77 -27.00 -17.74
C ALA A 36 -38.91 -27.59 -19.18
N GLY A 37 -38.31 -28.78 -19.36
CA GLY A 37 -38.49 -29.71 -20.50
C GLY A 37 -37.13 -30.13 -21.08
N GLU A 38 -36.74 -31.38 -21.30
CA GLU A 38 -37.39 -32.69 -21.30
C GLU A 38 -36.33 -33.77 -21.02
N SER A 39 -36.83 -34.95 -20.62
CA SER A 39 -36.13 -36.19 -20.31
C SER A 39 -35.34 -36.78 -21.48
N GLY A 40 -34.10 -37.17 -21.22
CA GLY A 40 -33.30 -38.02 -22.10
C GLY A 40 -32.44 -38.97 -21.27
N GLU A 41 -32.96 -40.18 -21.10
CA GLU A 41 -32.33 -41.32 -20.44
C GLU A 41 -31.08 -41.75 -21.23
N GLN A 42 -29.90 -41.66 -20.61
CA GLN A 42 -28.69 -42.27 -21.15
C GLN A 42 -27.84 -42.86 -20.04
N THR A 43 -27.77 -44.19 -20.06
CA THR A 43 -26.98 -45.07 -19.21
C THR A 43 -25.49 -44.73 -19.26
N SER A 44 -24.91 -44.28 -18.14
CA SER A 44 -23.44 -44.14 -18.01
C SER A 44 -22.86 -45.20 -17.08
N ARG A 45 -22.05 -46.08 -17.67
CA ARG A 45 -21.13 -47.00 -17.00
C ARG A 45 -20.21 -46.25 -16.03
N SER A 46 -19.96 -46.91 -14.90
CA SER A 46 -18.97 -46.57 -13.90
C SER A 46 -17.55 -46.65 -14.48
N ASP A 47 -16.94 -45.50 -14.78
CA ASP A 47 -15.48 -45.40 -14.91
C ASP A 47 -14.92 -44.61 -13.73
N ALA A 48 -14.20 -45.34 -12.87
CA ALA A 48 -13.53 -44.83 -11.69
C ALA A 48 -12.42 -43.83 -12.08
N GLY A 49 -12.73 -42.54 -11.95
CA GLY A 49 -11.97 -41.62 -11.10
C GLY A 49 -10.45 -41.55 -11.26
N LYS A 50 -9.88 -41.56 -12.47
CA LYS A 50 -8.55 -40.97 -12.67
C LYS A 50 -8.66 -39.45 -12.58
N LYS A 51 -8.45 -38.91 -11.37
CA LYS A 51 -8.20 -37.47 -11.16
C LYS A 51 -7.08 -37.05 -12.13
N LYS A 52 -7.42 -36.32 -13.19
CA LYS A 52 -6.41 -35.60 -14.00
C LYS A 52 -5.64 -34.71 -13.02
N LYS A 53 -4.41 -35.09 -12.68
CA LYS A 53 -3.47 -34.22 -11.96
C LYS A 53 -3.40 -32.93 -12.79
N LYS A 54 -3.96 -31.84 -12.27
CA LYS A 54 -3.82 -30.51 -12.85
C LYS A 54 -2.33 -30.29 -13.01
N LYS A 55 -1.90 -30.07 -14.25
CA LYS A 55 -0.50 -29.96 -14.65
C LYS A 55 0.08 -28.71 -13.97
N VAL A 56 0.66 -28.85 -12.78
CA VAL A 56 1.43 -27.79 -12.12
C VAL A 56 2.73 -27.67 -12.88
N ALA A 57 2.68 -26.98 -14.02
CA ALA A 57 3.84 -26.65 -14.84
C ALA A 57 3.76 -25.22 -15.36
N ASP A 58 2.96 -24.36 -14.71
CA ASP A 58 3.05 -22.93 -14.92
C ASP A 58 4.39 -22.47 -14.34
N GLU A 59 5.12 -21.70 -15.13
CA GLU A 59 6.38 -21.09 -14.70
C GLU A 59 6.11 -20.19 -13.50
N ILE A 60 6.88 -20.35 -12.42
CA ILE A 60 6.73 -19.48 -11.25
C ILE A 60 7.11 -18.06 -11.70
N PRO A 61 6.21 -17.09 -11.58
CA PRO A 61 6.50 -15.73 -12.03
C PRO A 61 7.62 -15.14 -11.18
N SER A 62 8.38 -14.23 -11.78
CA SER A 62 9.50 -13.55 -11.15
C SER A 62 9.45 -12.07 -11.45
N MET A 63 9.93 -11.26 -10.51
CA MET A 63 10.10 -9.82 -10.66
C MET A 63 11.55 -9.40 -10.48
N THR A 64 11.89 -8.23 -10.99
CA THR A 64 13.24 -7.69 -10.94
C THR A 64 13.37 -6.60 -9.87
N ILE A 65 14.32 -6.76 -8.94
CA ILE A 65 14.69 -5.69 -8.01
C ILE A 65 16.10 -5.23 -8.34
N THR A 66 16.26 -3.97 -8.76
CA THR A 66 17.58 -3.37 -8.93
C THR A 66 17.89 -2.46 -7.76
N ILE A 67 19.03 -2.67 -7.10
CA ILE A 67 19.48 -1.82 -6.01
C ILE A 67 20.72 -1.05 -6.47
N ARG A 68 20.64 0.28 -6.49
CA ARG A 68 21.70 1.19 -6.94
C ARG A 68 22.27 2.00 -5.78
N ASN A 69 23.59 2.15 -5.77
CA ASN A 69 24.26 3.06 -4.87
C ASN A 69 24.71 4.32 -5.63
N ASN A 70 23.92 5.38 -5.56
CA ASN A 70 24.23 6.68 -6.14
C ASN A 70 24.99 7.58 -5.15
N ASP A 71 25.21 7.16 -3.90
CA ASP A 71 26.01 7.93 -2.95
C ASP A 71 27.51 7.87 -3.30
N PRO A 72 28.22 9.01 -3.34
CA PRO A 72 29.61 9.05 -3.78
C PRO A 72 30.63 8.59 -2.71
N ASP A 73 30.21 8.56 -1.45
CA ASP A 73 31.13 8.48 -0.30
C ASP A 73 30.94 7.22 0.55
N ASN A 74 29.86 6.46 0.33
CA ASN A 74 29.51 5.31 1.14
C ASN A 74 29.27 4.06 0.29
N ASN A 75 29.61 2.91 0.84
CA ASN A 75 29.09 1.62 0.40
C ASN A 75 27.72 1.39 1.07
N ILE A 76 26.81 0.69 0.39
CA ILE A 76 25.53 0.25 0.96
C ILE A 76 25.46 -1.27 1.06
N TYR A 77 24.72 -1.77 2.04
CA TYR A 77 24.56 -3.19 2.33
C TYR A 77 23.07 -3.48 2.58
N PRO A 78 22.32 -3.84 1.53
CA PRO A 78 20.91 -4.15 1.66
C PRO A 78 20.69 -5.52 2.30
N VAL A 79 19.64 -5.65 3.09
CA VAL A 79 19.11 -6.92 3.57
C VAL A 79 17.64 -7.00 3.19
N LEU A 80 17.30 -7.90 2.27
CA LEU A 80 15.92 -8.17 1.90
C LEU A 80 15.33 -9.15 2.90
N SER A 81 14.11 -8.88 3.39
CA SER A 81 13.38 -9.81 4.25
C SER A 81 11.91 -9.93 3.90
N THR A 82 11.30 -11.05 4.26
CA THR A 82 9.85 -11.29 4.16
C THR A 82 9.17 -11.06 5.50
N GLY A 83 7.88 -10.74 5.49
CA GLY A 83 7.04 -10.77 6.69
C GLY A 83 6.64 -12.18 7.18
N THR A 84 5.84 -12.20 8.25
CA THR A 84 5.19 -13.42 8.79
C THR A 84 3.71 -13.47 8.39
N ALA A 85 3.12 -14.66 8.39
CA ALA A 85 1.69 -14.83 8.14
C ALA A 85 1.15 -16.10 8.81
N ILE A 86 -0.06 -16.04 9.36
CA ILE A 86 -0.79 -17.27 9.78
C ILE A 86 -1.20 -18.06 8.55
N THR A 87 -1.74 -17.38 7.56
CA THR A 87 -2.05 -17.95 6.26
C THR A 87 -1.58 -17.02 5.17
N ASP A 88 -0.94 -17.58 4.16
CA ASP A 88 -0.34 -16.81 3.09
C ASP A 88 -1.33 -16.61 1.93
N LEU A 89 -1.72 -15.35 1.67
CA LEU A 89 -2.69 -15.01 0.64
C LEU A 89 -2.14 -15.24 -0.79
N TRP A 90 -0.85 -14.99 -1.04
CA TRP A 90 -0.21 -15.16 -2.34
C TRP A 90 -0.06 -16.64 -2.70
N LEU A 91 0.39 -17.45 -1.75
CA LEU A 91 0.49 -18.90 -1.93
C LEU A 91 -0.90 -19.54 -2.06
N ARG A 92 -1.90 -19.06 -1.30
CA ARG A 92 -3.29 -19.51 -1.49
C ARG A 92 -3.82 -19.20 -2.88
N ALA A 93 -3.54 -18.01 -3.42
CA ALA A 93 -3.90 -17.67 -4.78
C ALA A 93 -3.21 -18.59 -5.80
N TRP A 94 -1.89 -18.81 -5.62
CA TRP A 94 -1.10 -19.67 -6.50
C TRP A 94 -1.58 -21.12 -6.52
N PHE A 95 -1.83 -21.69 -5.35
CA PHE A 95 -2.28 -23.08 -5.21
C PHE A 95 -3.81 -23.25 -5.35
N GLY A 96 -4.56 -22.15 -5.53
CA GLY A 96 -6.02 -22.17 -5.73
C GLY A 96 -6.79 -22.65 -4.50
N ILE A 97 -6.35 -22.29 -3.30
CA ILE A 97 -7.01 -22.64 -2.03
C ILE A 97 -8.24 -21.73 -1.82
N LYS A 98 -9.41 -22.34 -1.65
CA LYS A 98 -10.66 -21.60 -1.47
C LYS A 98 -10.73 -20.93 -0.09
N ASN A 99 -11.43 -19.81 -0.01
CA ASN A 99 -11.60 -19.05 1.23
C ASN A 99 -12.20 -19.89 2.35
N LYS A 100 -13.31 -20.59 2.10
CA LYS A 100 -13.93 -21.47 3.10
C LYS A 100 -13.00 -22.56 3.63
N ASP A 101 -12.12 -23.08 2.77
CA ASP A 101 -11.21 -24.17 3.15
C ASP A 101 -10.11 -23.60 4.05
N SER A 102 -9.64 -22.38 3.75
CA SER A 102 -8.71 -21.63 4.60
C SER A 102 -9.32 -21.27 5.95
N ASP A 103 -10.54 -20.76 5.97
CA ASP A 103 -11.22 -20.37 7.21
C ASP A 103 -11.45 -21.59 8.11
N GLN A 104 -11.85 -22.73 7.52
CA GLN A 104 -11.97 -23.98 8.26
C GLN A 104 -10.61 -24.45 8.78
N ALA A 105 -9.57 -24.37 7.96
CA ALA A 105 -8.22 -24.77 8.34
C ALA A 105 -7.65 -23.94 9.52
N ILE A 106 -7.97 -22.64 9.57
CA ILE A 106 -7.63 -21.77 10.71
C ILE A 106 -8.36 -22.25 11.98
N LYS A 107 -9.67 -22.52 11.90
CA LYS A 107 -10.46 -23.05 13.03
C LYS A 107 -9.92 -24.39 13.53
N ASP A 108 -9.46 -25.24 12.61
CA ASP A 108 -8.85 -26.54 12.91
C ASP A 108 -7.39 -26.44 13.40
N LYS A 109 -6.86 -25.21 13.58
CA LYS A 109 -5.47 -24.93 13.96
C LYS A 109 -4.43 -25.54 13.01
N LYS A 110 -4.77 -25.62 11.72
CA LYS A 110 -3.94 -26.16 10.64
C LYS A 110 -3.96 -25.23 9.42
N PRO A 111 -3.62 -23.94 9.58
CA PRO A 111 -3.74 -22.96 8.50
C PRO A 111 -2.92 -23.34 7.27
N TYR A 112 -3.31 -22.83 6.11
CA TYR A 112 -2.55 -23.06 4.88
C TYR A 112 -1.36 -22.10 4.78
N PHE A 113 -0.20 -22.67 4.48
CA PHE A 113 1.09 -21.99 4.29
C PHE A 113 1.47 -21.06 5.46
N PRO A 114 1.54 -21.57 6.71
CA PRO A 114 1.95 -20.74 7.83
C PRO A 114 3.41 -20.33 7.71
N ARG A 115 3.68 -19.03 7.88
CA ARG A 115 5.02 -18.42 7.91
C ARG A 115 5.26 -17.76 9.27
N PRO A 116 5.60 -18.53 10.33
CA PRO A 116 5.88 -17.96 11.64
C PRO A 116 7.23 -17.24 11.72
N ASN A 117 8.06 -17.31 10.68
CA ASN A 117 9.39 -16.73 10.66
C ASN A 117 9.57 -15.81 9.45
N ASN A 118 10.43 -14.81 9.63
CA ASN A 118 10.92 -13.98 8.54
C ASN A 118 12.06 -14.70 7.84
N PHE A 119 12.15 -14.55 6.52
CA PHE A 119 13.30 -14.99 5.73
C PHE A 119 14.14 -13.80 5.33
N ARG A 120 15.46 -13.95 5.27
CA ARG A 120 16.40 -12.88 4.94
C ARG A 120 17.39 -13.30 3.86
N ILE A 121 17.70 -12.35 2.98
CA ILE A 121 18.81 -12.40 2.03
C ILE A 121 19.73 -11.22 2.33
N TYR A 122 20.97 -11.52 2.70
CA TYR A 122 21.99 -10.49 2.88
C TYR A 122 22.70 -10.26 1.56
N ILE A 123 22.66 -9.03 1.05
CA ILE A 123 23.22 -8.67 -0.25
C ILE A 123 24.60 -8.07 -0.04
N ASN A 124 25.63 -8.78 -0.53
CA ASN A 124 27.04 -8.43 -0.34
C ASN A 124 27.41 -8.10 1.12
N PRO A 125 27.09 -8.96 2.12
CA PRO A 125 27.29 -8.63 3.53
C PRO A 125 28.75 -8.54 3.95
N LYS A 126 29.66 -9.05 3.12
CA LYS A 126 31.11 -9.08 3.36
C LYS A 126 31.83 -8.12 2.41
N GLY A 127 32.99 -7.62 2.82
CA GLY A 127 33.82 -6.76 1.95
C GLY A 127 33.25 -5.34 1.82
N LYS A 128 33.12 -4.84 0.59
CA LYS A 128 32.74 -3.44 0.30
C LYS A 128 31.27 -3.24 -0.07
N GLY A 129 30.39 -4.21 0.15
CA GLY A 129 28.96 -4.06 -0.16
C GLY A 129 28.70 -3.74 -1.64
N ILE A 130 27.74 -2.86 -1.90
CA ILE A 130 27.54 -2.22 -3.20
C ILE A 130 28.27 -0.87 -3.17
N ALA A 131 29.35 -0.76 -3.94
CA ALA A 131 30.19 0.45 -3.97
C ALA A 131 29.51 1.64 -4.69
N PRO A 132 29.97 2.88 -4.49
CA PRO A 132 29.51 4.06 -5.23
C PRO A 132 29.43 3.86 -6.75
N GLY A 133 28.33 4.28 -7.36
CA GLY A 133 28.05 4.16 -8.78
C GLY A 133 27.82 2.72 -9.28
N LYS A 134 27.71 1.74 -8.37
CA LYS A 134 27.42 0.33 -8.70
C LYS A 134 25.99 -0.02 -8.36
N SER A 135 25.53 -1.12 -8.95
CA SER A 135 24.22 -1.69 -8.70
C SER A 135 24.29 -3.21 -8.70
N VAL A 136 23.28 -3.83 -8.12
CA VAL A 136 23.01 -5.26 -8.23
C VAL A 136 21.57 -5.46 -8.67
N THR A 137 21.29 -6.59 -9.30
CA THR A 137 19.95 -6.89 -9.82
C THR A 137 19.52 -8.28 -9.37
N LEU A 138 18.46 -8.34 -8.57
CA LEU A 138 17.85 -9.57 -8.12
C LEU A 138 16.69 -9.96 -9.05
N GLN A 139 16.64 -11.24 -9.42
CA GLN A 139 15.43 -11.89 -9.91
C GLN A 139 14.77 -12.61 -8.74
N LEU A 140 13.58 -12.16 -8.38
CA LEU A 140 12.84 -12.58 -7.21
C LEU A 140 11.59 -13.36 -7.62
N PRO A 141 11.60 -14.71 -7.55
CA PRO A 141 10.43 -15.52 -7.85
C PRO A 141 9.33 -15.28 -6.81
N LEU A 142 8.08 -15.52 -7.17
CA LEU A 142 6.95 -15.49 -6.24
C LEU A 142 7.21 -16.33 -4.99
N LEU A 143 7.70 -17.55 -5.19
CA LEU A 143 7.92 -18.48 -4.09
C LEU A 143 9.20 -19.31 -4.23
N THR A 144 9.75 -19.71 -3.08
CA THR A 144 10.83 -20.70 -2.96
C THR A 144 10.38 -21.87 -2.08
N GLN A 145 10.39 -23.09 -2.62
CA GLN A 145 10.12 -24.29 -1.81
C GLN A 145 11.34 -24.70 -0.98
N LEU A 146 11.14 -24.91 0.33
CA LEU A 146 12.18 -25.24 1.30
C LEU A 146 12.26 -26.73 1.65
N VAL A 147 11.16 -27.47 1.50
CA VAL A 147 11.09 -28.90 1.78
C VAL A 147 11.43 -29.76 0.57
N GLN A 148 12.02 -30.93 0.81
CA GLN A 148 12.17 -31.97 -0.21
C GLN A 148 10.84 -32.72 -0.41
N GLY A 149 10.52 -33.10 -1.64
CA GLY A 149 9.29 -33.83 -1.96
C GLY A 149 8.08 -32.93 -2.14
N GLU A 150 6.90 -33.52 -2.05
CA GLU A 150 5.61 -32.83 -2.21
C GLU A 150 5.25 -32.12 -0.89
N PRO A 151 5.10 -30.79 -0.88
CA PRO A 151 4.80 -30.03 0.33
C PRO A 151 3.38 -30.33 0.83
N THR A 152 3.18 -30.34 2.15
CA THR A 152 1.88 -30.61 2.79
C THR A 152 0.91 -29.43 2.71
N GLN A 153 1.43 -28.24 2.41
CA GLN A 153 0.78 -26.94 2.40
C GLN A 153 0.29 -26.45 3.78
N LYS A 154 0.56 -27.21 4.84
CA LYS A 154 0.06 -26.94 6.20
C LYS A 154 1.17 -26.94 7.26
N ALA A 155 2.33 -27.51 6.95
CA ALA A 155 3.48 -27.40 7.82
C ALA A 155 4.09 -25.98 7.71
N PRO A 156 4.62 -25.42 8.82
CA PRO A 156 5.29 -24.13 8.80
C PRO A 156 6.49 -24.11 7.86
N ASP A 157 6.67 -22.97 7.19
CA ASP A 157 7.90 -22.65 6.44
C ASP A 157 8.26 -23.68 5.35
N GLU A 158 7.26 -24.31 4.72
CA GLU A 158 7.48 -25.16 3.54
C GLU A 158 7.85 -24.34 2.30
N PHE A 159 7.46 -23.07 2.30
CA PHE A 159 7.73 -22.09 1.25
C PHE A 159 8.19 -20.75 1.85
N ILE A 160 8.98 -20.02 1.08
CA ILE A 160 9.14 -18.58 1.23
C ILE A 160 8.25 -17.91 0.19
N ASP A 161 7.40 -16.98 0.62
CA ASP A 161 6.73 -16.02 -0.24
C ASP A 161 7.55 -14.74 -0.24
N TRP A 162 8.04 -14.34 -1.42
CA TRP A 162 8.88 -13.15 -1.58
C TRP A 162 8.09 -11.93 -2.02
N TRP A 163 6.80 -12.07 -2.32
CA TRP A 163 6.02 -11.02 -2.97
C TRP A 163 5.10 -10.29 -1.99
N ALA A 164 4.61 -10.91 -0.91
CA ALA A 164 3.75 -10.23 0.06
C ALA A 164 4.53 -9.59 1.22
N GLY A 165 4.47 -8.25 1.33
CA GLY A 165 5.00 -7.50 2.48
C GLY A 165 6.50 -7.72 2.69
N GLY A 166 7.30 -7.44 1.66
CA GLY A 166 8.74 -7.52 1.70
C GLY A 166 9.36 -6.23 2.25
N HIS A 167 10.47 -6.36 2.96
CA HIS A 167 11.25 -5.25 3.47
C HIS A 167 12.66 -5.26 2.87
N ILE A 168 13.26 -4.09 2.68
CA ILE A 168 14.69 -3.93 2.43
C ILE A 168 15.27 -2.98 3.47
N ALA A 169 16.07 -3.54 4.39
CA ALA A 169 16.84 -2.78 5.36
C ALA A 169 18.18 -2.36 4.75
N ILE A 170 18.39 -1.05 4.63
CA ILE A 170 19.59 -0.48 4.00
C ILE A 170 20.55 -0.03 5.09
N PHE A 171 21.74 -0.62 5.10
CA PHE A 171 22.86 -0.17 5.91
C PHE A 171 23.87 0.60 5.05
N SER A 172 24.67 1.47 5.66
CA SER A 172 25.74 2.19 4.96
C SER A 172 27.03 2.25 5.78
N SER A 173 28.17 2.28 5.10
CA SER A 173 29.47 2.61 5.68
C SER A 173 30.25 3.53 4.75
N PRO A 174 31.18 4.36 5.24
CA PRO A 174 32.13 5.04 4.36
C PRO A 174 32.81 4.05 3.40
N LYS A 175 33.04 4.45 2.14
CA LYS A 175 33.49 3.54 1.07
C LYS A 175 34.82 2.83 1.32
N GLU A 176 35.67 3.44 2.15
CA GLU A 176 36.96 2.88 2.59
C GLU A 176 36.83 1.84 3.71
N LYS A 177 35.64 1.70 4.30
CA LYS A 177 35.36 0.76 5.40
C LYS A 177 34.54 -0.44 4.90
N GLY A 178 34.63 -1.54 5.63
CA GLY A 178 33.78 -2.71 5.46
C GLY A 178 32.37 -2.52 6.04
N PRO A 179 31.56 -3.59 6.13
CA PRO A 179 30.20 -3.51 6.67
C PRO A 179 30.17 -2.91 8.07
N PRO A 180 29.10 -2.18 8.44
CA PRO A 180 28.97 -1.69 9.80
C PRO A 180 28.99 -2.85 10.82
N PRO A 181 29.56 -2.64 12.01
CA PRO A 181 29.66 -3.68 13.04
C PRO A 181 28.32 -4.32 13.40
N GLU A 182 27.25 -3.52 13.43
CA GLU A 182 25.90 -3.96 13.74
C GLU A 182 25.36 -4.93 12.68
N LEU A 183 25.55 -4.63 11.38
CA LEU A 183 25.21 -5.57 10.31
C LEU A 183 26.05 -6.86 10.42
N SER A 184 27.34 -6.71 10.72
CA SER A 184 28.24 -7.87 10.87
C SER A 184 27.82 -8.77 12.04
N ALA A 185 27.35 -8.18 13.13
CA ALA A 185 26.79 -8.91 14.26
C ALA A 185 25.49 -9.62 13.87
N GLU A 186 24.59 -8.91 13.17
CA GLU A 186 23.33 -9.47 12.70
C GLU A 186 23.51 -10.61 11.68
N TYR A 187 24.51 -10.51 10.80
CA TYR A 187 24.79 -11.53 9.81
C TYR A 187 25.40 -12.80 10.43
N LYS A 188 26.19 -12.68 11.51
CA LYS A 188 26.92 -13.80 12.13
C LYS A 188 26.19 -14.45 13.30
N ASN A 189 25.54 -13.66 14.16
CA ASN A 189 25.25 -14.04 15.53
C ASN A 189 23.84 -13.61 16.01
N THR A 190 22.88 -13.38 15.11
CA THR A 190 21.50 -13.09 15.56
C THR A 190 20.90 -14.34 16.22
N GLU A 191 20.49 -14.19 17.47
CA GLU A 191 19.78 -15.24 18.22
C GLU A 191 18.54 -15.69 17.44
N GLY A 192 18.38 -17.01 17.27
CA GLY A 192 17.28 -17.60 16.49
C GLY A 192 17.43 -17.52 14.97
N GLN A 193 18.49 -16.91 14.45
CA GLN A 193 18.78 -16.92 13.02
C GLN A 193 19.42 -18.24 12.60
N THR A 194 18.82 -18.92 11.62
CA THR A 194 19.31 -20.19 11.07
C THR A 194 19.55 -20.05 9.58
N LYS A 195 20.75 -20.40 9.10
CA LYS A 195 21.01 -20.47 7.66
C LYS A 195 20.20 -21.62 7.06
N ILE A 196 19.50 -21.37 5.96
CA ILE A 196 18.69 -22.39 5.28
C ILE A 196 19.34 -22.79 3.97
N GLU A 197 19.31 -24.09 3.70
CA GLU A 197 19.68 -24.64 2.41
C GLU A 197 18.42 -24.78 1.56
N VAL A 198 18.44 -24.22 0.35
CA VAL A 198 17.33 -24.39 -0.59
C VAL A 198 17.42 -25.78 -1.19
N LYS A 199 16.54 -26.69 -0.76
CA LYS A 199 16.55 -28.12 -1.15
C LYS A 199 15.73 -28.45 -2.40
N GLY A 200 15.13 -27.42 -3.03
CA GLY A 200 14.22 -27.43 -4.19
C GLY A 200 13.82 -28.78 -4.80
N TYR A 201 12.54 -29.16 -4.67
CA TYR A 201 11.95 -30.30 -5.39
C TYR A 201 11.44 -29.94 -6.80
N LEU A 202 11.08 -28.66 -7.01
CA LEU A 202 10.51 -28.18 -8.26
C LEU A 202 11.59 -28.12 -9.35
N LYS A 203 11.31 -28.73 -10.53
CA LYS A 203 12.27 -28.92 -11.62
C LYS A 203 12.73 -27.61 -12.33
N LYS A 204 12.06 -26.48 -12.09
CA LYS A 204 12.44 -25.15 -12.61
C LYS A 204 12.92 -24.27 -11.46
N ARG A 205 13.85 -23.34 -11.70
CA ARG A 205 14.44 -22.47 -10.66
C ARG A 205 13.35 -21.76 -9.86
N THR A 206 13.31 -22.00 -8.56
CA THR A 206 12.36 -21.39 -7.63
C THR A 206 13.08 -20.53 -6.60
N TRP A 207 14.34 -20.14 -6.82
CA TRP A 207 15.10 -19.38 -5.82
C TRP A 207 15.58 -18.05 -6.40
N PRO A 208 15.70 -17.02 -5.54
CA PRO A 208 16.24 -15.74 -5.94
C PRO A 208 17.63 -15.89 -6.54
N THR A 209 17.90 -15.14 -7.61
CA THR A 209 19.25 -15.01 -8.18
C THR A 209 19.66 -13.56 -8.18
N CYS A 210 20.95 -13.28 -8.11
CA CYS A 210 21.42 -11.89 -8.18
C CYS A 210 22.63 -11.76 -9.11
N ASP A 211 22.54 -10.78 -10.01
CA ASP A 211 23.65 -10.29 -10.82
C ASP A 211 24.37 -9.14 -10.08
N GLY A 212 25.71 -9.17 -10.11
CA GLY A 212 26.56 -8.24 -9.34
C GLY A 212 26.65 -8.55 -7.82
N CYS A 213 26.08 -9.66 -7.36
CA CYS A 213 26.19 -10.09 -5.96
C CYS A 213 27.27 -11.15 -5.70
N GLN A 214 27.72 -11.22 -4.46
CA GLN A 214 28.23 -12.44 -3.84
C GLN A 214 27.15 -13.54 -3.86
N PRO A 215 27.52 -14.83 -3.76
CA PRO A 215 26.54 -15.90 -3.66
C PRO A 215 25.50 -15.62 -2.58
N LEU A 216 24.22 -15.70 -2.94
CA LEU A 216 23.14 -15.41 -2.02
C LEU A 216 23.06 -16.47 -0.93
N GLU A 217 22.94 -16.02 0.31
CA GLU A 217 22.71 -16.87 1.47
C GLU A 217 21.36 -16.53 2.09
N PHE A 218 20.60 -17.56 2.41
CA PHE A 218 19.26 -17.45 2.95
C PHE A 218 19.27 -17.77 4.43
N TYR A 219 18.51 -16.97 5.18
CA TYR A 219 18.38 -17.14 6.62
C TYR A 219 16.91 -17.12 7.01
N LYS A 220 16.59 -17.87 8.06
CA LYS A 220 15.30 -17.89 8.73
C LYS A 220 15.48 -17.26 10.12
N THR A 221 14.56 -16.42 10.57
CA THR A 221 14.62 -15.78 11.89
C THR A 221 13.23 -15.52 12.44
N ALA A 222 13.09 -15.56 13.77
CA ALA A 222 11.81 -15.36 14.47
C ALA A 222 11.44 -13.88 14.71
N GLY A 223 12.23 -12.93 14.20
CA GLY A 223 11.99 -11.51 14.48
C GLY A 223 12.58 -10.53 13.46
N GLU A 224 12.26 -9.26 13.67
CA GLU A 224 12.78 -8.13 12.92
C GLU A 224 14.09 -7.61 13.54
N PHE A 225 14.76 -6.69 12.85
CA PHE A 225 15.89 -5.97 13.44
C PHE A 225 15.45 -5.15 14.65
N LYS A 226 16.36 -4.95 15.61
CA LYS A 226 16.08 -4.02 16.71
C LYS A 226 16.06 -2.58 16.19
N ASN A 227 15.31 -1.72 16.85
CA ASN A 227 15.08 -0.34 16.40
C ASN A 227 16.35 0.52 16.43
N ASN A 228 17.29 0.21 17.33
CA ASN A 228 18.60 0.84 17.40
C ASN A 228 19.63 0.31 16.40
N VAL A 229 19.27 -0.67 15.56
CA VAL A 229 20.12 -1.08 14.45
C VAL A 229 20.13 0.04 13.38
N PRO A 230 21.32 0.47 12.90
CA PRO A 230 21.47 1.61 12.00
C PRO A 230 21.14 1.23 10.55
N PHE A 231 19.86 1.06 10.27
CA PHE A 231 19.34 0.86 8.91
C PHE A 231 18.17 1.79 8.61
N GLN A 232 17.94 2.03 7.32
CA GLN A 232 16.72 2.63 6.80
C GLN A 232 15.83 1.53 6.24
N LEU A 233 14.55 1.56 6.61
CA LEU A 233 13.55 0.65 6.07
C LEU A 233 13.00 1.20 4.75
N THR A 234 12.77 0.29 3.82
CA THR A 234 11.93 0.45 2.64
C THR A 234 11.10 -0.80 2.51
N GLU A 235 9.89 -0.68 1.98
CA GLU A 235 8.92 -1.77 1.95
C GLU A 235 8.41 -1.95 0.51
N TYR A 236 7.96 -3.16 0.20
CA TYR A 236 7.41 -3.49 -1.09
C TYR A 236 6.40 -4.63 -1.02
N THR A 237 5.44 -4.62 -1.94
CA THR A 237 4.62 -5.77 -2.31
C THR A 237 4.67 -5.95 -3.83
N LEU A 238 4.79 -7.20 -4.28
CA LEU A 238 4.87 -7.55 -5.70
C LEU A 238 3.63 -8.33 -6.12
N GLY A 239 3.10 -7.98 -7.28
CA GLY A 239 1.80 -8.43 -7.75
C GLY A 239 0.66 -7.89 -6.88
N ALA A 240 -0.56 -8.20 -7.31
CA ALA A 240 -1.77 -7.89 -6.57
C ALA A 240 -2.64 -9.15 -6.50
N VAL A 241 -3.15 -9.45 -5.30
CA VAL A 241 -4.09 -10.56 -5.09
C VAL A 241 -5.46 -10.02 -4.74
N ASN A 242 -6.47 -10.43 -5.48
CA ASN A 242 -7.87 -10.24 -5.10
C ASN A 242 -8.27 -11.37 -4.12
N PRO A 243 -8.55 -11.04 -2.84
CA PRO A 243 -8.85 -12.06 -1.84
C PRO A 243 -10.24 -12.69 -2.02
N LYS A 244 -11.16 -12.07 -2.78
CA LYS A 244 -12.55 -12.52 -2.98
C LYS A 244 -13.27 -12.88 -1.68
N VAL A 245 -13.07 -12.08 -0.63
CA VAL A 245 -13.54 -12.36 0.75
C VAL A 245 -15.05 -12.62 0.85
N THR A 246 -15.84 -12.04 -0.06
CA THR A 246 -17.31 -12.18 -0.11
C THR A 246 -17.77 -13.48 -0.80
N GLN A 247 -16.85 -14.26 -1.36
CA GLN A 247 -17.14 -15.49 -2.10
C GLN A 247 -16.44 -16.69 -1.43
N PRO A 248 -17.08 -17.37 -0.45
CA PRO A 248 -16.45 -18.45 0.31
C PRO A 248 -15.95 -19.62 -0.55
N ASN A 249 -16.61 -19.89 -1.67
CA ASN A 249 -16.27 -20.98 -2.59
C ASN A 249 -15.20 -20.59 -3.64
N ALA A 250 -14.82 -19.32 -3.72
CA ALA A 250 -13.76 -18.84 -4.61
C ALA A 250 -12.40 -18.98 -3.93
N ALA A 251 -11.37 -19.22 -4.74
CA ALA A 251 -10.00 -19.02 -4.32
C ALA A 251 -9.61 -17.55 -4.56
N PRO A 252 -8.73 -16.97 -3.73
CA PRO A 252 -8.03 -15.76 -4.10
C PRO A 252 -7.41 -15.93 -5.49
N SER A 253 -7.35 -14.85 -6.25
CA SER A 253 -6.72 -14.87 -7.56
C SER A 253 -5.76 -13.72 -7.67
N PHE A 254 -4.62 -13.97 -8.30
CA PHE A 254 -3.83 -12.86 -8.83
C PHE A 254 -4.72 -12.00 -9.73
N GLY A 255 -4.51 -10.69 -9.69
CA GLY A 255 -5.10 -9.80 -10.69
C GLY A 255 -4.80 -10.30 -12.10
N SER A 256 -5.51 -9.76 -13.09
CA SER A 256 -5.26 -10.05 -14.51
C SER A 256 -3.82 -9.73 -14.93
N PHE A 257 -3.08 -8.99 -14.09
CA PHE A 257 -1.69 -8.66 -14.26
C PHE A 257 -0.87 -9.05 -13.02
N TYR A 258 0.14 -9.91 -13.19
CA TYR A 258 1.16 -10.14 -12.18
C TYR A 258 2.04 -8.90 -11.97
N GLY A 259 2.07 -7.96 -12.91
CA GLY A 259 3.00 -6.83 -12.91
C GLY A 259 2.51 -5.62 -12.13
N ALA A 260 2.08 -5.79 -10.89
CA ALA A 260 1.88 -4.65 -9.99
C ALA A 260 3.04 -4.57 -9.00
N VAL A 261 3.44 -3.37 -8.63
CA VAL A 261 4.32 -3.13 -7.49
C VAL A 261 3.68 -2.12 -6.57
N ASP A 262 3.78 -2.36 -5.28
CA ASP A 262 3.48 -1.41 -4.22
C ASP A 262 4.81 -1.15 -3.52
N ILE A 263 5.27 0.08 -3.49
CA ILE A 263 6.60 0.42 -2.97
C ILE A 263 6.54 1.67 -2.12
N ASP A 264 7.38 1.69 -1.10
CA ASP A 264 7.49 2.85 -0.25
C ASP A 264 8.82 2.99 0.50
N VAL A 265 9.14 4.24 0.82
CA VAL A 265 10.26 4.60 1.66
C VAL A 265 9.71 5.04 3.01
N SER A 266 9.74 4.10 3.97
CA SER A 266 9.15 4.24 5.29
C SER A 266 10.02 5.06 6.24
N TYR A 267 9.65 6.31 6.49
CA TYR A 267 10.11 7.09 7.66
C TYR A 267 9.06 7.12 8.79
N VAL A 268 8.05 6.26 8.76
CA VAL A 268 6.97 6.25 9.79
C VAL A 268 7.53 6.08 11.19
N ASP A 269 8.43 5.11 11.38
CA ASP A 269 9.01 4.81 12.69
C ASP A 269 10.28 5.61 12.93
N THR A 270 11.16 5.63 11.92
CA THR A 270 12.52 6.15 12.08
C THR A 270 13.09 6.68 10.77
N ALA A 271 14.01 7.64 10.88
CA ALA A 271 14.77 8.15 9.75
C ALA A 271 16.27 7.98 9.97
N PHE A 272 16.92 7.28 9.02
CA PHE A 272 18.34 6.93 9.08
C PHE A 272 19.12 7.25 7.79
N LEU A 273 18.57 6.91 6.61
CA LEU A 273 19.24 7.13 5.31
C LEU A 273 18.26 7.67 4.26
N PRO A 274 18.77 8.38 3.24
CA PRO A 274 17.99 8.68 2.04
C PRO A 274 17.85 7.42 1.18
N ALA A 275 16.67 7.22 0.62
CA ALA A 275 16.42 6.24 -0.41
C ALA A 275 15.32 6.79 -1.33
N VAL A 276 15.34 6.37 -2.58
CA VAL A 276 14.22 6.55 -3.52
C VAL A 276 13.87 5.21 -4.14
N MET A 277 12.59 5.01 -4.44
CA MET A 277 12.08 3.83 -5.11
C MET A 277 11.22 4.24 -6.30
N ALA A 278 11.36 3.54 -7.42
CA ALA A 278 10.54 3.73 -8.61
C ALA A 278 10.16 2.37 -9.22
N PRO A 279 8.94 2.22 -9.77
CA PRO A 279 8.55 1.03 -10.50
C PRO A 279 9.48 0.79 -11.69
N LEU A 280 9.81 -0.48 -11.95
CA LEU A 280 10.54 -0.90 -13.13
C LEU A 280 9.52 -1.49 -14.10
N ASN A 281 9.10 -0.70 -15.08
CA ASN A 281 8.16 -1.16 -16.08
C ASN A 281 8.81 -1.21 -17.46
N SER A 282 9.31 -2.38 -17.84
CA SER A 282 9.95 -2.59 -19.16
C SER A 282 8.96 -2.56 -20.33
N LYS A 283 7.65 -2.58 -20.07
CA LYS A 283 6.59 -2.61 -21.09
C LYS A 283 6.08 -1.21 -21.44
N ASP A 284 6.14 -0.28 -20.49
CA ASP A 284 5.66 1.08 -20.69
C ASP A 284 6.66 1.97 -21.42
N PRO A 285 6.19 2.87 -22.30
CA PRO A 285 7.06 3.88 -22.89
C PRO A 285 7.58 4.84 -21.81
N ALA A 286 8.71 5.51 -22.07
CA ALA A 286 9.35 6.42 -21.11
C ALA A 286 8.40 7.51 -20.57
N ILE A 287 7.45 7.97 -21.41
CA ILE A 287 6.44 8.97 -21.05
C ILE A 287 5.45 8.50 -19.97
N ASN A 288 5.26 7.19 -19.83
CA ASN A 288 4.36 6.57 -18.83
C ASN A 288 5.13 5.95 -17.66
N GLN A 289 6.43 6.23 -17.54
CA GLN A 289 7.20 5.72 -16.42
C GLN A 289 6.85 6.51 -15.18
N VAL A 290 6.34 5.81 -14.18
CA VAL A 290 6.01 6.39 -12.89
C VAL A 290 7.27 6.98 -12.26
N GLY A 291 7.13 8.18 -11.68
CA GLY A 291 8.22 8.83 -10.94
C GLY A 291 8.56 8.09 -9.65
N TYR A 292 9.49 8.65 -8.87
CA TYR A 292 9.95 8.03 -7.63
C TYR A 292 9.18 8.52 -6.39
N VAL A 293 9.18 7.69 -5.35
CA VAL A 293 8.91 8.06 -3.95
C VAL A 293 10.21 8.02 -3.14
N GLY A 294 10.32 8.84 -2.09
CA GLY A 294 11.45 8.90 -1.17
C GLY A 294 12.23 10.22 -1.18
N THR A 295 13.49 10.15 -0.73
CA THR A 295 14.38 11.30 -0.52
C THR A 295 15.60 11.24 -1.46
N PRO A 296 15.67 12.06 -2.53
CA PRO A 296 16.68 11.97 -3.59
C PRO A 296 18.00 12.69 -3.24
N VAL A 297 18.47 12.60 -1.99
CA VAL A 297 19.67 13.33 -1.52
C VAL A 297 20.81 12.38 -1.18
N THR A 298 22.05 12.86 -1.20
CA THR A 298 23.21 12.10 -0.71
C THR A 298 23.09 11.82 0.79
N ILE A 299 23.77 10.78 1.27
CA ILE A 299 23.83 10.47 2.70
C ILE A 299 24.40 11.66 3.46
N LYS A 300 25.42 12.33 2.93
CA LYS A 300 26.01 13.54 3.54
C LYS A 300 24.98 14.66 3.72
N SER A 301 24.20 14.97 2.69
CA SER A 301 23.13 15.99 2.76
C SER A 301 22.05 15.58 3.75
N PHE A 302 21.62 14.31 3.75
CA PHE A 302 20.66 13.79 4.72
C PHE A 302 21.16 13.96 6.17
N ARG A 303 22.42 13.60 6.44
CA ARG A 303 23.03 13.78 7.78
C ARG A 303 23.06 15.24 8.20
N LYS A 304 23.33 16.17 7.28
CA LYS A 304 23.30 17.61 7.57
C LYS A 304 21.89 18.06 7.99
N SER A 305 20.84 17.65 7.26
CA SER A 305 19.45 17.96 7.62
C SER A 305 19.06 17.36 8.97
N LEU A 306 19.48 16.11 9.23
CA LEU A 306 19.29 15.43 10.52
C LEU A 306 19.94 16.23 11.67
N THR A 307 21.21 16.65 11.50
CA THR A 307 21.90 17.46 12.51
C THR A 307 21.20 18.80 12.71
N SER A 308 20.80 19.49 11.65
CA SER A 308 20.06 20.75 11.75
C SER A 308 18.76 20.58 12.54
N PHE A 309 18.03 19.49 12.32
CA PHE A 309 16.82 19.20 13.09
C PHE A 309 17.13 18.98 14.57
N LEU A 310 18.16 18.19 14.88
CA LEU A 310 18.57 17.98 16.28
C LEU A 310 19.07 19.26 16.97
N ASP A 311 19.63 20.20 16.21
CA ASP A 311 20.05 21.51 16.71
C ASP A 311 18.87 22.45 17.00
N ASP A 312 17.81 22.40 16.19
CA ASP A 312 16.57 23.14 16.44
C ASP A 312 15.75 22.51 17.58
N TYR A 313 15.76 21.17 17.65
CA TYR A 313 15.02 20.37 18.62
C TYR A 313 15.97 19.65 19.59
N LYS A 314 16.83 20.42 20.27
CA LYS A 314 17.82 19.88 21.22
C LYS A 314 17.17 18.99 22.28
N GLY A 315 17.65 17.76 22.39
CA GLY A 315 17.12 16.75 23.30
C GLY A 315 16.01 15.89 22.70
N TRP A 316 15.82 15.91 21.37
CA TRP A 316 14.96 14.95 20.68
C TRP A 316 15.39 13.49 20.99
N PRO A 317 14.45 12.55 21.17
CA PRO A 317 14.76 11.14 21.39
C PRO A 317 15.68 10.56 20.32
N GLN A 318 16.76 9.90 20.74
CA GLN A 318 17.73 9.28 19.83
C GLN A 318 17.99 7.84 20.26
N PHE A 319 18.21 6.95 19.30
CA PHE A 319 18.55 5.56 19.59
C PHE A 319 19.96 5.43 20.17
N GLN A 320 20.15 4.42 21.02
CA GLN A 320 21.41 4.08 21.65
C GLN A 320 21.81 2.65 21.30
N THR A 321 23.10 2.41 21.07
CA THR A 321 23.65 1.06 20.85
C THR A 321 23.44 0.18 22.09
N ASP A 322 23.34 -1.14 21.88
CA ASP A 322 23.31 -2.12 22.97
C ASP A 322 24.69 -2.30 23.66
N SER A 323 25.78 -1.87 23.02
CA SER A 323 27.14 -1.96 23.57
C SER A 323 27.39 -0.95 24.68
N GLU A 324 28.18 -1.33 25.69
CA GLU A 324 28.68 -0.41 26.71
C GLU A 324 30.07 0.15 26.37
N PRO A 325 30.32 1.48 26.53
CA PRO A 325 29.34 2.49 26.87
C PRO A 325 28.34 2.74 25.73
N LYS A 326 27.07 2.97 26.07
CA LYS A 326 26.02 3.30 25.09
C LYS A 326 26.41 4.50 24.24
N LYS A 327 26.32 4.36 22.91
CA LYS A 327 26.57 5.43 21.93
C LYS A 327 25.29 5.81 21.22
N LEU A 328 25.16 7.10 20.88
CA LEU A 328 24.06 7.56 20.05
C LEU A 328 24.21 7.00 18.63
N VAL A 329 23.10 6.46 18.13
CA VAL A 329 22.95 6.08 16.73
C VAL A 329 22.41 7.31 16.02
N PRO A 330 22.97 7.74 14.87
CA PRO A 330 22.47 8.87 14.11
C PRO A 330 21.17 8.48 13.39
N LYS A 331 20.12 8.16 14.14
CA LYS A 331 18.82 7.69 13.69
C LYS A 331 17.79 8.42 14.53
N ILE A 332 16.87 9.12 13.87
CA ILE A 332 15.82 9.89 14.56
C ILE A 332 14.60 8.99 14.71
N ALA A 333 14.04 8.93 15.92
CA ALA A 333 12.75 8.32 16.19
C ALA A 333 11.61 9.28 15.85
N SER A 334 10.56 8.77 15.22
CA SER A 334 9.30 9.50 15.07
C SER A 334 8.59 9.67 16.42
N LEU A 335 7.53 10.47 16.45
CA LEU A 335 6.72 10.62 17.67
C LEU A 335 5.95 9.35 18.01
N LEU A 336 5.46 8.61 17.01
CA LEU A 336 4.88 7.28 17.21
C LEU A 336 5.84 6.40 18.02
N HIS A 337 7.09 6.35 17.56
CA HIS A 337 8.11 5.50 18.18
C HIS A 337 8.55 6.00 19.55
N ALA A 338 8.73 7.31 19.71
CA ALA A 338 9.14 7.92 20.97
C ALA A 338 8.11 7.71 22.08
N LEU A 339 6.82 7.80 21.75
CA LEU A 339 5.72 7.67 22.71
C LEU A 339 5.38 6.21 23.05
N ALA A 340 5.83 5.25 22.22
CA ALA A 340 5.70 3.82 22.50
C ALA A 340 6.65 3.29 23.60
N THR A 341 7.44 4.14 24.27
CA THR A 341 8.36 3.80 25.37
C THR A 341 9.49 2.82 25.02
N ASP A 342 10.10 2.98 23.84
CA ASP A 342 11.24 2.16 23.43
C ASP A 342 12.47 2.38 24.34
N THR A 343 12.90 1.31 25.01
CA THR A 343 14.05 1.31 25.93
C THR A 343 15.41 1.51 25.26
N THR A 344 15.45 1.45 23.93
CA THR A 344 16.65 1.72 23.13
C THR A 344 16.83 3.21 22.85
N LEU A 345 15.88 4.07 23.21
CA LEU A 345 16.02 5.51 23.12
C LEU A 345 16.80 6.08 24.31
N THR A 346 17.33 7.29 24.14
CA THR A 346 17.79 8.13 25.25
C THR A 346 16.67 8.25 26.29
N PRO A 347 16.97 8.18 27.59
CA PRO A 347 15.92 8.22 28.60
C PRO A 347 15.20 9.59 28.61
N PRO A 348 13.88 9.63 28.84
CA PRO A 348 13.16 10.88 29.08
C PRO A 348 13.62 11.56 30.38
N PRO A 349 13.33 12.87 30.59
CA PRO A 349 12.45 13.72 29.80
C PRO A 349 13.09 14.26 28.52
N TRP A 350 12.34 14.22 27.40
CA TRP A 350 12.74 14.85 26.15
C TRP A 350 12.13 16.24 26.04
N LYS A 351 12.98 17.28 26.16
CA LYS A 351 12.56 18.68 26.15
C LYS A 351 11.66 19.05 24.95
N PRO A 352 11.90 18.57 23.71
CA PRO A 352 11.04 18.90 22.57
C PRO A 352 9.69 18.17 22.55
N VAL A 353 9.61 16.96 23.14
CA VAL A 353 8.38 16.15 23.14
C VAL A 353 7.42 16.62 24.21
N LYS A 354 7.93 17.09 25.35
CA LYS A 354 7.11 17.55 26.47
C LYS A 354 6.06 18.62 26.07
N PRO A 355 6.40 19.71 25.36
CA PRO A 355 5.41 20.69 24.91
C PRO A 355 4.31 20.11 24.01
N LEU A 356 4.59 19.06 23.23
CA LEU A 356 3.59 18.42 22.38
C LEU A 356 2.55 17.67 23.23
N VAL A 357 3.01 16.96 24.26
CA VAL A 357 2.15 16.29 25.25
C VAL A 357 1.39 17.31 26.10
N ASP A 358 2.05 18.40 26.51
CA ASP A 358 1.42 19.47 27.27
C ASP A 358 0.31 20.18 26.45
N ASN A 359 0.58 20.49 25.18
CA ASN A 359 -0.41 21.08 24.26
C ASN A 359 -1.59 20.15 24.03
N TRP A 360 -1.33 18.85 23.83
CA TRP A 360 -2.39 17.85 23.74
C TRP A 360 -3.28 17.85 24.98
N ASN A 361 -2.68 17.88 26.18
CA ASN A 361 -3.43 17.92 27.43
C ASN A 361 -4.20 19.25 27.59
N ALA A 362 -3.60 20.39 27.23
CA ALA A 362 -4.24 21.70 27.29
C ALA A 362 -5.48 21.78 26.39
N CYS A 363 -5.43 21.21 25.18
CA CYS A 363 -6.57 21.17 24.26
C CYS A 363 -7.79 20.40 24.80
N ASN A 364 -7.61 19.59 25.84
CA ASN A 364 -8.67 18.83 26.48
C ASN A 364 -9.19 19.49 27.78
N ASN A 365 -8.60 20.61 28.21
CA ASN A 365 -9.01 21.34 29.41
C ASN A 365 -9.88 22.54 29.03
N GLU A 366 -11.21 22.42 29.22
CA GLU A 366 -12.22 23.44 28.84
C GLU A 366 -11.98 24.83 29.43
N GLY A 367 -11.28 24.91 30.57
CA GLY A 367 -10.91 26.15 31.23
C GLY A 367 -9.63 26.84 30.74
N SER A 368 -8.96 26.31 29.71
CA SER A 368 -7.75 26.93 29.16
C SER A 368 -8.06 27.92 28.01
N ASP A 369 -7.32 29.03 27.93
CA ASP A 369 -7.45 29.99 26.83
C ASP A 369 -7.18 29.36 25.45
N THR A 370 -6.32 28.34 25.41
CA THR A 370 -5.99 27.58 24.20
C THR A 370 -7.12 26.66 23.74
N TYR A 371 -8.07 26.29 24.61
CA TYR A 371 -9.15 25.37 24.31
C TYR A 371 -9.94 25.78 23.06
N LYS A 372 -10.22 27.07 22.87
CA LYS A 372 -11.03 27.58 21.74
C LYS A 372 -10.24 27.77 20.44
N SER A 373 -8.94 27.48 20.43
CA SER A 373 -8.10 27.67 19.24
C SER A 373 -8.46 26.68 18.12
N PRO A 374 -8.28 27.04 16.84
CA PRO A 374 -8.44 26.12 15.71
C PRO A 374 -7.58 24.85 15.85
N PHE A 375 -6.36 24.99 16.38
CA PHE A 375 -5.49 23.87 16.72
C PHE A 375 -6.15 22.88 17.68
N CYS A 376 -6.69 23.38 18.79
CA CYS A 376 -7.32 22.49 19.77
C CYS A 376 -8.65 21.91 19.29
N ASN A 377 -9.40 22.62 18.42
CA ASN A 377 -10.55 22.01 17.73
C ASN A 377 -10.12 20.81 16.89
N ALA A 378 -9.09 20.97 16.05
CA ALA A 378 -8.57 19.90 15.21
C ALA A 378 -8.05 18.71 16.02
N VAL A 379 -7.28 18.97 17.09
CA VAL A 379 -6.79 17.94 18.01
C VAL A 379 -7.95 17.17 18.66
N ARG A 380 -9.02 17.86 19.09
CA ARG A 380 -10.19 17.21 19.69
C ARG A 380 -10.99 16.40 18.68
N ASP A 381 -11.11 16.85 17.43
CA ASP A 381 -11.81 16.12 16.37
C ASP A 381 -11.12 14.78 16.09
N VAL A 382 -9.79 14.79 15.97
CA VAL A 382 -8.99 13.55 15.84
C VAL A 382 -9.13 12.69 17.08
N ARG A 383 -8.96 13.28 18.28
CA ARG A 383 -9.11 12.54 19.54
C ARG A 383 -10.46 11.84 19.65
N ALA A 384 -11.54 12.49 19.23
CA ALA A 384 -12.89 11.93 19.32
C ALA A 384 -13.06 10.65 18.49
N LEU A 385 -12.40 10.55 17.33
CA LEU A 385 -12.36 9.32 16.54
C LEU A 385 -11.70 8.18 17.33
N PHE A 386 -10.53 8.44 17.93
CA PHE A 386 -9.80 7.42 18.68
C PHE A 386 -10.52 6.99 19.96
N ILE A 387 -11.19 7.91 20.67
CA ILE A 387 -12.04 7.52 21.81
C ILE A 387 -13.19 6.61 21.35
N ALA A 388 -13.85 6.93 20.24
CA ALA A 388 -14.90 6.07 19.69
C ALA A 388 -14.35 4.71 19.22
N ASN A 389 -13.16 4.68 18.62
CA ASN A 389 -12.50 3.45 18.20
C ASN A 389 -12.13 2.57 19.41
N TRP A 390 -11.64 3.16 20.51
CA TRP A 390 -11.41 2.44 21.77
C TRP A 390 -12.71 1.86 22.35
N GLN A 391 -13.78 2.63 22.36
CA GLN A 391 -15.08 2.16 22.86
C GLN A 391 -15.62 1.01 22.02
N ASN A 392 -15.46 1.09 20.69
CA ASN A 392 -15.75 -0.03 19.80
C ASN A 392 -14.88 -1.24 20.14
N TYR A 393 -13.58 -1.03 20.35
CA TYR A 393 -12.63 -2.08 20.71
C TYR A 393 -13.06 -2.82 21.99
N VAL A 394 -13.32 -2.07 23.07
CA VAL A 394 -13.82 -2.61 24.36
C VAL A 394 -15.09 -3.45 24.15
N LYS A 395 -16.00 -3.00 23.28
CA LYS A 395 -17.26 -3.68 22.99
C LYS A 395 -17.07 -4.98 22.20
N ILE A 396 -16.23 -4.98 21.16
CA ILE A 396 -16.05 -6.16 20.31
C ILE A 396 -15.07 -7.16 20.93
N TYR A 397 -14.16 -6.73 21.82
CA TYR A 397 -13.11 -7.56 22.42
C TYR A 397 -13.58 -8.93 22.93
N PRO A 398 -14.71 -9.05 23.67
CA PRO A 398 -15.19 -10.34 24.18
C PRO A 398 -15.66 -11.31 23.10
N THR A 399 -15.92 -10.82 21.89
CA THR A 399 -16.39 -11.61 20.75
C THR A 399 -15.27 -12.05 19.82
N LEU A 400 -14.04 -11.60 20.09
CA LEU A 400 -12.88 -11.86 19.25
C LEU A 400 -12.38 -13.29 19.45
N PRO A 401 -11.62 -13.83 18.47
CA PRO A 401 -11.14 -15.20 18.54
C PRO A 401 -10.24 -15.45 19.75
N ASP A 402 -10.03 -16.73 20.06
CA ASP A 402 -9.22 -17.21 21.19
C ASP A 402 -7.74 -16.76 21.15
N ASP A 403 -7.27 -16.15 20.07
CA ASP A 403 -5.89 -15.62 19.94
C ASP A 403 -5.71 -14.20 20.53
N CYS A 404 -6.77 -13.60 21.05
CA CYS A 404 -6.73 -12.47 21.96
C CYS A 404 -6.49 -12.90 23.41
N ASP A 405 -5.49 -12.30 24.05
CA ASP A 405 -5.15 -12.48 25.46
C ASP A 405 -6.21 -11.82 26.35
N GLN A 406 -7.21 -12.59 26.74
CA GLN A 406 -8.33 -12.13 27.58
C GLN A 406 -7.88 -11.53 28.93
N THR A 407 -6.64 -11.77 29.38
CA THR A 407 -6.08 -11.12 30.57
C THR A 407 -5.69 -9.66 30.35
N LYS A 408 -5.59 -9.23 29.08
CA LYS A 408 -5.27 -7.86 28.64
C LYS A 408 -6.48 -7.15 28.05
N LYS A 409 -7.69 -7.62 28.36
CA LYS A 409 -8.93 -7.03 27.87
C LYS A 409 -8.96 -5.51 28.15
N PRO A 410 -9.20 -4.67 27.14
CA PRO A 410 -9.37 -3.24 27.32
C PRO A 410 -10.64 -2.96 28.17
N SER A 411 -10.63 -1.89 28.96
CA SER A 411 -11.76 -1.50 29.81
C SER A 411 -11.85 0.01 29.97
N GLY A 412 -13.02 0.50 30.40
CA GLY A 412 -13.31 1.92 30.59
C GLY A 412 -13.65 2.66 29.29
N ASP A 413 -14.12 3.89 29.43
CA ASP A 413 -14.61 4.72 28.31
C ASP A 413 -13.49 5.40 27.51
N SER A 414 -12.26 5.39 28.02
CA SER A 414 -11.07 5.99 27.41
C SER A 414 -9.83 5.14 27.67
N PRO A 415 -8.91 5.02 26.71
CA PRO A 415 -7.62 4.38 26.94
C PRO A 415 -6.74 5.23 27.87
N PRO A 416 -5.66 4.64 28.43
CA PRO A 416 -4.57 5.41 29.02
C PRO A 416 -4.08 6.50 28.07
N GLN A 417 -3.75 7.67 28.62
CA GLN A 417 -3.46 8.86 27.81
C GLN A 417 -2.20 8.69 26.96
N ASP A 418 -1.17 8.04 27.47
CA ASP A 418 0.05 7.69 26.73
C ASP A 418 -0.26 6.79 25.53
N LEU A 419 -1.08 5.77 25.74
CA LEU A 419 -1.55 4.88 24.67
C LEU A 419 -2.36 5.67 23.62
N LEU A 420 -3.31 6.48 24.06
CA LEU A 420 -4.12 7.32 23.15
C LEU A 420 -3.27 8.19 22.24
N ILE A 421 -2.30 8.91 22.82
CA ILE A 421 -1.44 9.82 22.08
C ILE A 421 -0.58 9.02 21.08
N SER A 422 -0.05 7.87 21.48
CA SER A 422 0.72 6.99 20.58
C SER A 422 -0.09 6.57 19.35
N HIS A 423 -1.34 6.13 19.55
CA HIS A 423 -2.23 5.72 18.47
C HIS A 423 -2.61 6.88 17.55
N VAL A 424 -2.81 8.08 18.11
CA VAL A 424 -3.09 9.28 17.33
C VAL A 424 -1.90 9.66 16.45
N TYR A 425 -0.67 9.71 16.99
CA TYR A 425 0.51 10.06 16.18
C TYR A 425 0.89 8.99 15.14
N GLY A 426 0.55 7.73 15.36
CA GLY A 426 0.70 6.66 14.36
C GLY A 426 -0.52 6.44 13.47
N PHE A 427 -1.59 7.20 13.68
CA PHE A 427 -2.89 7.05 13.04
C PHE A 427 -3.35 5.58 12.90
N SER A 428 -3.37 4.84 14.01
CA SER A 428 -3.58 3.37 13.98
C SER A 428 -4.68 2.92 14.95
N PRO A 429 -5.51 1.92 14.57
CA PRO A 429 -6.58 1.45 15.45
C PRO A 429 -6.05 0.78 16.72
N PHE A 430 -6.88 0.73 17.76
CA PHE A 430 -6.57 -0.03 18.97
C PHE A 430 -6.70 -1.53 18.71
N VAL A 431 -5.65 -2.27 19.07
CA VAL A 431 -5.54 -3.73 18.85
C VAL A 431 -4.89 -4.43 20.06
N GLU A 432 -4.89 -3.80 21.22
CA GLU A 432 -4.07 -4.24 22.35
C GLU A 432 -4.49 -5.60 22.90
N GLY A 433 -3.56 -6.53 22.99
CA GLY A 433 -3.81 -7.86 23.54
C GLY A 433 -4.31 -8.86 22.50
N CYS A 434 -4.47 -8.48 21.24
CA CYS A 434 -4.81 -9.39 20.15
C CYS A 434 -3.62 -9.60 19.20
N ASN A 435 -3.54 -10.78 18.61
CA ASN A 435 -2.65 -11.04 17.48
C ASN A 435 -3.50 -11.04 16.20
N ASN A 436 -2.98 -10.51 15.07
CA ASN A 436 -3.64 -10.56 13.75
C ASN A 436 -5.02 -9.88 13.68
N PHE A 437 -5.12 -8.69 14.29
CA PHE A 437 -6.39 -8.02 14.54
C PHE A 437 -6.66 -6.82 13.62
N SER A 438 -5.94 -6.75 12.49
CA SER A 438 -5.84 -5.53 11.68
C SER A 438 -7.05 -5.20 10.83
N ASP A 439 -8.08 -6.05 10.80
CA ASP A 439 -9.27 -5.89 9.95
C ASP A 439 -10.60 -5.85 10.74
N LYS A 440 -10.55 -5.81 12.08
CA LYS A 440 -11.75 -5.92 12.94
C LYS A 440 -12.10 -4.66 13.70
N ASN A 441 -11.16 -3.73 13.85
CA ASN A 441 -11.38 -2.48 14.58
C ASN A 441 -10.81 -1.29 13.81
N ASN A 442 -10.91 -1.32 12.49
CA ASN A 442 -10.32 -0.29 11.65
C ASN A 442 -10.91 1.10 11.99
N LEU A 443 -10.11 2.15 11.80
CA LEU A 443 -10.52 3.50 12.14
C LEU A 443 -11.71 3.94 11.28
N GLU A 444 -11.71 3.59 10.00
CA GLU A 444 -12.77 3.86 9.04
C GLU A 444 -14.07 3.13 9.34
N ASP A 445 -14.02 1.99 10.03
CA ASP A 445 -15.20 1.22 10.43
C ASP A 445 -15.74 1.62 11.82
N THR A 446 -15.15 2.63 12.45
CA THR A 446 -15.56 3.08 13.79
C THR A 446 -17.01 3.57 13.75
N PRO A 447 -17.91 3.06 14.63
CA PRO A 447 -19.30 3.49 14.68
C PRO A 447 -19.44 5.01 14.82
N GLY A 448 -20.25 5.62 13.95
CA GLY A 448 -20.43 7.08 13.88
C GLY A 448 -19.41 7.82 13.01
N TYR A 449 -18.36 7.13 12.56
CA TYR A 449 -17.36 7.64 11.61
C TYR A 449 -17.37 6.89 10.27
N ALA A 450 -17.83 5.63 10.27
CA ALA A 450 -17.98 4.81 9.09
C ALA A 450 -19.00 5.34 8.09
N ASP A 451 -18.76 5.03 6.81
CA ASP A 451 -19.75 5.20 5.76
C ASP A 451 -20.98 4.33 6.12
N THR A 452 -22.19 4.89 5.99
CA THR A 452 -23.44 4.17 6.28
C THR A 452 -24.26 4.03 5.01
N LYS A 453 -25.36 3.28 5.07
CA LYS A 453 -26.29 3.13 3.95
C LYS A 453 -27.66 3.66 4.33
N ASP A 454 -28.27 4.42 3.43
CA ASP A 454 -29.67 4.82 3.59
C ASP A 454 -30.62 3.64 3.34
N ARG A 455 -31.94 3.87 3.44
CA ARG A 455 -32.97 2.84 3.19
C ARG A 455 -32.97 2.33 1.74
N ASN A 456 -32.32 3.04 0.83
CA ASN A 456 -32.19 2.70 -0.59
C ASN A 456 -30.80 2.13 -0.92
N ASN A 457 -30.00 1.74 0.09
CA ASN A 457 -28.66 1.20 -0.06
C ASN A 457 -27.64 2.20 -0.66
N ASN A 458 -27.95 3.50 -0.68
CA ASN A 458 -26.99 4.54 -1.07
C ASN A 458 -25.99 4.77 0.05
N VAL A 459 -24.71 4.91 -0.32
CA VAL A 459 -23.65 5.22 0.64
C VAL A 459 -23.78 6.67 1.13
N ILE A 460 -23.95 6.84 2.43
CA ILE A 460 -23.87 8.13 3.14
C ILE A 460 -22.44 8.24 3.68
N PRO A 461 -21.64 9.22 3.21
CA PRO A 461 -20.31 9.49 3.75
C PRO A 461 -20.30 9.65 5.27
N GLY A 462 -19.46 8.86 5.93
CA GLY A 462 -19.14 8.98 7.33
C GLY A 462 -18.19 10.16 7.61
N LYS A 463 -17.86 10.34 8.89
CA LYS A 463 -16.96 11.42 9.35
C LYS A 463 -15.47 11.09 9.20
N PHE A 464 -15.12 9.83 8.99
CA PHE A 464 -13.73 9.38 8.98
C PHE A 464 -12.86 10.19 8.02
N ARG A 465 -13.28 10.36 6.75
CA ARG A 465 -12.51 11.12 5.74
C ARG A 465 -12.23 12.56 6.16
N ALA A 466 -13.21 13.23 6.78
CA ALA A 466 -13.04 14.59 7.27
C ALA A 466 -12.03 14.66 8.43
N VAL A 467 -12.09 13.69 9.35
CA VAL A 467 -11.14 13.62 10.47
C VAL A 467 -9.73 13.28 10.00
N LYS A 468 -9.58 12.37 9.02
CA LYS A 468 -8.29 12.08 8.40
C LYS A 468 -7.69 13.34 7.76
N GLN A 469 -8.48 14.11 7.01
CA GLN A 469 -8.01 15.39 6.47
C GLN A 469 -7.57 16.37 7.57
N THR A 470 -8.33 16.46 8.67
CA THR A 470 -7.94 17.29 9.83
C THR A 470 -6.63 16.83 10.45
N PHE A 471 -6.41 15.51 10.55
CA PHE A 471 -5.15 14.93 11.03
C PHE A 471 -3.97 15.24 10.10
N ASP A 472 -4.17 15.16 8.78
CA ASP A 472 -3.14 15.50 7.80
C ASP A 472 -2.80 17.00 7.91
N ASP A 473 -3.81 17.86 7.94
CA ASP A 473 -3.66 19.31 8.13
C ASP A 473 -2.88 19.65 9.43
N LEU A 474 -3.08 18.89 10.52
CA LEU A 474 -2.28 19.01 11.75
C LEU A 474 -0.81 18.65 11.52
N ASN A 475 -0.52 17.50 10.90
CA ASN A 475 0.85 17.04 10.64
C ASN A 475 1.62 18.01 9.72
N TYR A 476 0.95 18.60 8.73
CA TYR A 476 1.55 19.61 7.84
C TYR A 476 1.55 21.04 8.40
N GLY A 477 1.22 21.20 9.69
CA GLY A 477 1.41 22.46 10.40
C GLY A 477 0.38 23.55 10.11
N LYS A 478 -0.73 23.24 9.41
CA LYS A 478 -1.77 24.22 9.05
C LYS A 478 -2.38 24.93 10.25
N PHE A 479 -2.43 24.24 11.40
CA PHE A 479 -2.98 24.77 12.64
C PHE A 479 -1.91 25.10 13.70
N GLY A 480 -0.62 24.90 13.42
CA GLY A 480 0.47 25.02 14.38
C GLY A 480 1.33 23.76 14.49
N VAL A 481 2.25 23.74 15.45
CA VAL A 481 3.22 22.63 15.60
C VAL A 481 2.55 21.43 16.30
N PHE A 482 2.11 20.46 15.51
CA PHE A 482 1.63 19.17 15.98
C PHE A 482 2.75 18.12 15.97
N ASN A 483 3.41 17.94 14.83
CA ASN A 483 4.40 16.88 14.62
C ASN A 483 5.69 17.42 13.98
N PRO A 484 6.67 17.90 14.79
CA PRO A 484 7.96 18.38 14.28
C PRO A 484 8.72 17.38 13.40
N TYR A 485 8.54 16.08 13.65
CA TYR A 485 9.18 15.03 12.85
C TYR A 485 8.70 15.02 11.40
N VAL A 486 7.41 15.29 11.17
CA VAL A 486 6.85 15.40 9.81
C VAL A 486 7.46 16.60 9.09
N ASN A 487 7.67 17.71 9.80
CA ASN A 487 8.39 18.86 9.25
C ASN A 487 9.86 18.54 8.94
N PHE A 488 10.51 17.64 9.69
CA PHE A 488 11.85 17.16 9.32
C PHE A 488 11.87 16.43 7.97
N ILE A 489 10.86 15.60 7.70
CA ILE A 489 10.76 14.85 6.44
C ILE A 489 10.33 15.76 5.28
N HIS A 490 9.22 16.49 5.43
CA HIS A 490 8.60 17.23 4.32
C HIS A 490 8.97 18.71 4.25
N GLY A 491 9.42 19.29 5.35
CA GLY A 491 9.69 20.72 5.43
C GLY A 491 10.88 21.13 4.57
N GLU A 492 10.72 22.25 3.87
CA GLU A 492 11.73 22.81 2.96
C GLU A 492 13.06 23.12 3.66
N LYS A 493 13.02 23.39 4.97
CA LYS A 493 14.21 23.64 5.80
C LYS A 493 15.11 22.40 5.94
N TYR A 494 14.56 21.19 5.88
CA TYR A 494 15.24 19.96 6.26
C TYR A 494 15.45 19.01 5.08
N LEU A 495 14.64 17.96 4.94
CA LEU A 495 14.80 16.98 3.86
C LEU A 495 14.03 17.37 2.59
N ASN A 496 12.93 18.14 2.71
CA ASN A 496 12.05 18.48 1.59
C ASN A 496 11.61 17.24 0.78
N ALA A 497 11.41 16.11 1.45
CA ALA A 497 11.02 14.85 0.83
C ALA A 497 9.50 14.81 0.67
N LYS A 498 8.98 15.50 -0.36
CA LYS A 498 7.53 15.63 -0.55
C LYS A 498 6.79 14.31 -0.76
N ASN A 499 7.48 13.26 -1.23
CA ASN A 499 6.89 11.97 -1.60
C ASN A 499 7.41 10.81 -0.74
N ALA A 500 7.42 10.92 0.59
CA ALA A 500 7.92 9.87 1.48
C ALA A 500 6.98 9.68 2.68
N TYR A 501 6.92 8.49 3.29
CA TYR A 501 6.09 8.29 4.48
C TYR A 501 6.69 8.96 5.71
N ALA A 502 5.92 9.76 6.45
CA ALA A 502 6.43 10.39 7.68
C ALA A 502 5.65 10.05 8.98
N TYR A 503 4.38 9.63 8.91
CA TYR A 503 3.57 9.43 10.13
C TYR A 503 2.47 8.36 10.05
N SER A 504 2.10 7.86 8.86
CA SER A 504 1.13 6.77 8.68
C SER A 504 1.32 6.14 7.29
N VAL A 505 0.89 4.89 7.11
CA VAL A 505 0.80 4.23 5.78
C VAL A 505 -0.26 4.92 4.89
N ASP A 506 -1.16 5.73 5.45
CA ASP A 506 -2.09 6.56 4.69
C ASP A 506 -1.58 8.00 4.51
N ASP A 507 -0.30 8.25 4.72
CA ASP A 507 0.31 9.52 4.30
C ASP A 507 0.27 9.54 2.77
N ALA A 508 -0.57 10.41 2.21
CA ALA A 508 -1.01 10.36 0.81
C ALA A 508 0.10 10.60 -0.23
N VAL A 509 1.35 10.72 0.24
CA VAL A 509 2.52 11.08 -0.55
C VAL A 509 3.61 10.00 -0.54
N GLY A 510 3.53 8.99 0.34
CA GLY A 510 4.60 8.01 0.55
C GLY A 510 4.42 6.66 -0.13
N ASN A 511 3.16 6.22 -0.35
CA ASN A 511 2.85 4.96 -1.01
C ASN A 511 2.83 5.10 -2.52
N LEU A 512 3.38 4.13 -3.23
CA LEU A 512 3.21 4.06 -4.67
C LEU A 512 2.84 2.66 -5.13
N GLN A 513 1.58 2.50 -5.51
CA GLN A 513 1.10 1.33 -6.23
C GLN A 513 1.04 1.63 -7.74
N ALA A 514 1.76 0.85 -8.54
CA ALA A 514 1.83 1.05 -9.99
C ALA A 514 2.06 -0.25 -10.76
N ASP A 515 1.83 -0.21 -12.08
CA ASP A 515 2.25 -1.30 -12.96
C ASP A 515 3.79 -1.38 -13.01
N GLY A 516 4.35 -2.55 -12.75
CA GLY A 516 5.78 -2.82 -12.79
C GLY A 516 6.11 -4.30 -12.93
N THR A 517 7.21 -4.58 -13.64
CA THR A 517 7.88 -5.90 -13.67
C THR A 517 8.85 -6.08 -12.50
N GLY A 518 8.68 -5.27 -11.45
CA GLY A 518 9.59 -5.09 -10.32
C GLY A 518 9.84 -3.60 -10.05
N PHE A 519 10.93 -3.27 -9.35
CA PHE A 519 11.25 -1.90 -8.97
C PHE A 519 12.76 -1.64 -8.90
N ILE A 520 13.13 -0.35 -8.93
CA ILE A 520 14.48 0.11 -8.65
C ILE A 520 14.48 0.83 -7.30
N LEU A 521 15.42 0.47 -6.44
CA LEU A 521 15.75 1.18 -5.22
C LEU A 521 17.10 1.84 -5.41
N ALA A 522 17.20 3.14 -5.14
CA ALA A 522 18.45 3.87 -5.22
C ALA A 522 18.73 4.65 -3.94
N VAL A 523 19.98 4.63 -3.49
CA VAL A 523 20.45 5.38 -2.31
C VAL A 523 21.33 6.52 -2.78
N GLY A 524 21.08 7.74 -2.33
CA GLY A 524 21.96 8.88 -2.61
C GLY A 524 21.61 9.74 -3.83
N GLY A 525 20.49 9.47 -4.52
CA GLY A 525 20.05 10.24 -5.69
C GLY A 525 19.18 9.42 -6.65
N THR A 526 18.75 10.02 -7.76
CA THR A 526 17.81 9.45 -8.74
C THR A 526 18.47 8.92 -10.02
N ASP A 527 19.79 8.91 -10.09
CA ASP A 527 20.51 8.38 -11.24
C ASP A 527 20.07 6.93 -11.53
N GLY A 528 19.84 6.65 -12.82
CA GLY A 528 19.43 5.35 -13.36
C GLY A 528 18.00 4.91 -13.06
N LEU A 529 17.15 5.79 -12.51
CA LEU A 529 15.71 5.57 -12.51
C LEU A 529 15.12 5.80 -13.92
N PRO A 530 14.06 5.08 -14.32
CA PRO A 530 13.40 5.30 -15.62
C PRO A 530 12.80 6.70 -15.74
N ASN A 531 12.24 7.20 -14.63
CA ASN A 531 11.79 8.57 -14.47
C ASN A 531 12.47 9.17 -13.22
N PRO A 532 13.42 10.11 -13.38
CA PRO A 532 14.14 10.70 -12.25
C PRO A 532 13.34 11.77 -11.50
N ASN A 533 12.10 12.03 -11.89
CA ASN A 533 11.22 13.01 -11.25
C ASN A 533 10.37 12.35 -10.15
N PRO A 534 9.91 13.11 -9.15
CA PRO A 534 8.97 12.58 -8.16
C PRO A 534 7.70 12.05 -8.83
N ALA A 535 7.11 11.00 -8.27
CA ALA A 535 5.80 10.51 -8.69
C ALA A 535 4.76 11.63 -8.58
N SER A 536 4.01 11.83 -9.66
CA SER A 536 2.83 12.71 -9.68
C SER A 536 1.62 11.94 -9.14
N PRO A 537 0.60 12.63 -8.59
CA PRO A 537 -0.68 12.00 -8.28
C PRO A 537 -1.20 11.23 -9.49
N PRO A 538 -1.73 10.00 -9.31
CA PRO A 538 -2.28 9.25 -10.43
C PRO A 538 -3.49 9.97 -11.01
N VAL A 539 -3.60 9.91 -12.33
CA VAL A 539 -4.85 10.20 -13.02
C VAL A 539 -5.67 8.91 -13.03
N HIS A 540 -6.84 8.94 -12.40
CA HIS A 540 -7.78 7.82 -12.42
C HIS A 540 -8.71 7.91 -13.63
N VAL A 541 -8.70 6.86 -14.45
CA VAL A 541 -9.57 6.72 -15.62
C VAL A 541 -10.58 5.61 -15.35
N ASN A 542 -11.86 5.96 -15.21
CA ASN A 542 -12.95 5.00 -15.17
C ASN A 542 -13.59 4.92 -16.57
N PHE A 543 -13.57 3.74 -17.17
CA PHE A 543 -14.05 3.51 -18.54
C PHE A 543 -15.38 2.76 -18.60
N GLY A 544 -16.05 2.60 -17.46
CA GLY A 544 -17.42 2.10 -17.36
C GLY A 544 -17.63 0.68 -17.88
N ALA A 545 -18.88 0.21 -17.81
CA ALA A 545 -19.30 -0.99 -18.52
C ALA A 545 -19.42 -0.68 -20.01
N ALA A 546 -18.88 -1.54 -20.86
CA ALA A 546 -19.15 -1.37 -22.27
C ALA A 546 -20.63 -1.69 -22.56
N SER A 547 -21.33 -0.70 -23.13
CA SER A 547 -22.72 -0.75 -23.54
C SER A 547 -22.85 -1.50 -24.88
N ASP A 548 -23.65 -1.01 -25.82
CA ASP A 548 -23.91 -1.58 -27.16
C ASP A 548 -22.65 -1.85 -28.03
N PHE A 549 -21.46 -1.52 -27.53
CA PHE A 549 -20.17 -1.61 -28.21
C PHE A 549 -19.36 -2.88 -27.91
N GLY A 550 -19.84 -3.75 -27.01
CA GLY A 550 -19.17 -5.01 -26.63
C GLY A 550 -18.13 -4.83 -25.52
N GLN A 551 -17.82 -5.89 -24.75
CA GLN A 551 -17.00 -5.77 -23.53
C GLN A 551 -15.57 -5.30 -23.82
N TRP A 552 -15.07 -4.34 -23.02
CA TRP A 552 -13.66 -3.98 -23.01
C TRP A 552 -12.83 -5.17 -22.55
N THR A 553 -12.00 -5.74 -23.40
CA THR A 553 -11.18 -6.90 -23.02
C THR A 553 -9.75 -6.54 -22.72
N HIS A 554 -9.24 -5.47 -23.33
CA HIS A 554 -7.85 -5.01 -23.16
C HIS A 554 -7.75 -3.49 -23.17
N PHE A 555 -6.66 -2.96 -22.64
CA PHE A 555 -6.38 -1.53 -22.63
C PHE A 555 -4.90 -1.22 -22.94
N GLY A 556 -4.59 0.00 -23.35
CA GLY A 556 -3.24 0.49 -23.54
C GLY A 556 -3.11 1.88 -22.95
N VAL A 557 -1.94 2.16 -22.36
CA VAL A 557 -1.60 3.47 -21.80
C VAL A 557 -0.45 4.06 -22.63
N CYS A 558 -0.64 5.29 -23.09
CA CYS A 558 0.26 5.99 -24.00
C CYS A 558 0.63 5.19 -25.27
N THR A 559 -0.31 4.40 -25.79
CA THR A 559 -0.11 3.58 -26.99
C THR A 559 -1.41 3.39 -27.76
N THR A 560 -1.31 3.40 -29.08
CA THR A 560 -2.38 2.99 -30.02
C THR A 560 -2.05 1.68 -30.74
N ASP A 561 -0.88 1.09 -30.46
CA ASP A 561 -0.46 -0.20 -31.00
C ASP A 561 -1.31 -1.34 -30.40
N GLU A 562 -2.13 -1.96 -31.23
CA GLU A 562 -3.02 -3.07 -30.87
C GLU A 562 -2.28 -4.23 -30.21
N LYS A 563 -1.05 -4.55 -30.63
CA LYS A 563 -0.29 -5.65 -30.02
C LYS A 563 0.04 -5.36 -28.56
N LYS A 564 0.45 -4.12 -28.27
CA LYS A 564 0.74 -3.68 -26.89
C LYS A 564 -0.53 -3.62 -26.05
N ILE A 565 -1.64 -3.21 -26.66
CA ILE A 565 -2.95 -3.20 -25.98
C ILE A 565 -3.34 -4.62 -25.57
N MET A 566 -3.20 -5.60 -26.47
CA MET A 566 -3.51 -7.02 -26.21
C MET A 566 -2.67 -7.66 -25.10
N GLU A 567 -1.59 -7.02 -24.64
CA GLU A 567 -0.80 -7.51 -23.50
C GLU A 567 -1.41 -7.17 -22.13
N ARG A 568 -2.42 -6.29 -22.09
CA ARG A 568 -3.02 -5.77 -20.84
C ARG A 568 -4.52 -6.04 -20.81
N PRO A 569 -4.94 -7.23 -20.34
CA PRO A 569 -6.34 -7.54 -20.18
C PRO A 569 -7.02 -6.66 -19.11
N VAL A 570 -8.21 -6.18 -19.44
CA VAL A 570 -9.09 -5.47 -18.50
C VAL A 570 -9.56 -6.44 -17.42
N ASN A 571 -9.39 -6.05 -16.16
CA ASN A 571 -10.06 -6.73 -15.06
C ASN A 571 -11.55 -6.35 -15.08
N GLN A 572 -12.43 -7.29 -15.41
CA GLN A 572 -13.87 -7.01 -15.51
C GLN A 572 -14.50 -6.60 -14.18
N ASP A 573 -13.90 -7.00 -13.06
CA ASP A 573 -14.33 -6.60 -11.71
C ASP A 573 -13.89 -5.16 -11.38
N PHE A 574 -12.94 -4.60 -12.15
CA PHE A 574 -12.34 -3.29 -11.90
C PHE A 574 -12.14 -2.51 -13.20
N ARG A 575 -13.18 -1.76 -13.59
CA ARG A 575 -13.22 -1.00 -14.86
C ARG A 575 -12.63 0.40 -14.74
N SER A 576 -11.49 0.47 -14.07
CA SER A 576 -10.70 1.69 -13.95
C SER A 576 -9.22 1.37 -13.97
N LEU A 577 -8.42 2.36 -14.36
CA LEU A 577 -6.97 2.30 -14.33
C LEU A 577 -6.40 3.61 -13.78
N SER A 578 -5.20 3.54 -13.23
CA SER A 578 -4.44 4.72 -12.79
C SER A 578 -3.27 4.92 -13.73
N ILE A 579 -3.05 6.15 -14.20
CA ILE A 579 -1.90 6.51 -15.03
C ILE A 579 -1.03 7.55 -14.33
N TYR A 580 0.28 7.45 -14.55
CA TYR A 580 1.28 8.31 -13.94
C TYR A 580 2.06 9.01 -15.05
N VAL A 581 1.40 10.01 -15.64
CA VAL A 581 1.95 10.79 -16.74
C VAL A 581 2.18 12.21 -16.23
N GLN A 582 3.30 12.81 -16.60
CA GLN A 582 3.55 14.20 -16.26
C GLN A 582 2.50 15.10 -16.92
N GLU A 583 2.06 16.13 -16.20
CA GLU A 583 0.96 16.99 -16.63
C GLU A 583 1.21 17.65 -18.00
N ASP A 584 2.45 18.07 -18.26
CA ASP A 584 2.92 18.65 -19.52
C ASP A 584 3.03 17.65 -20.68
N LYS A 585 2.76 16.36 -20.42
CA LYS A 585 2.87 15.24 -21.37
C LYS A 585 1.57 14.44 -21.52
N LEU A 586 0.48 14.87 -20.87
CA LEU A 586 -0.80 14.18 -20.93
C LEU A 586 -1.32 14.07 -22.38
N ASP A 587 -1.18 15.13 -23.17
CA ASP A 587 -1.63 15.19 -24.57
C ASP A 587 -0.96 14.16 -25.49
N GLN A 588 0.24 13.72 -25.14
CA GLN A 588 1.02 12.69 -25.85
C GLN A 588 0.72 11.26 -25.37
N CYS A 589 -0.14 11.09 -24.37
CA CYS A 589 -0.47 9.80 -23.78
C CYS A 589 -1.94 9.41 -24.01
N PRO A 590 -2.29 8.81 -25.15
CA PRO A 590 -3.65 8.31 -25.35
C PRO A 590 -3.94 7.11 -24.45
N ILE A 591 -5.18 7.00 -23.99
CA ILE A 591 -5.73 5.77 -23.41
C ILE A 591 -6.46 5.03 -24.51
N SER A 592 -6.06 3.79 -24.76
CA SER A 592 -6.70 2.95 -25.78
C SER A 592 -7.47 1.80 -25.12
N LEU A 593 -8.68 1.54 -25.56
CA LEU A 593 -9.52 0.43 -25.12
C LEU A 593 -9.84 -0.45 -26.31
N LEU A 594 -9.73 -1.76 -26.13
CA LEU A 594 -10.08 -2.74 -27.15
C LEU A 594 -11.40 -3.40 -26.76
N ALA A 595 -12.41 -3.23 -27.61
CA ALA A 595 -13.68 -3.94 -27.48
C ALA A 595 -13.66 -5.21 -28.34
N GLU A 596 -14.18 -6.30 -27.77
CA GLU A 596 -14.54 -7.49 -28.52
C GLU A 596 -16.01 -7.48 -28.88
N ARG A 597 -16.32 -7.57 -30.17
CA ARG A 597 -17.68 -7.84 -30.61
C ARG A 597 -17.85 -9.33 -30.79
N THR A 598 -18.76 -9.91 -30.01
CA THR A 598 -19.07 -11.34 -30.10
C THR A 598 -20.42 -11.56 -30.79
N LYS A 599 -20.51 -12.63 -31.58
CA LYS A 599 -21.79 -13.16 -32.08
C LYS A 599 -22.62 -13.65 -30.89
N LYS A 600 -23.93 -13.82 -31.07
CA LYS A 600 -24.83 -14.43 -30.07
C LYS A 600 -24.36 -15.81 -29.56
N ASN A 601 -23.54 -16.53 -30.33
CA ASN A 601 -22.98 -17.82 -29.94
C ASN A 601 -21.64 -17.71 -29.17
N GLY A 602 -21.20 -16.49 -28.82
CA GLY A 602 -19.95 -16.23 -28.09
C GLY A 602 -18.70 -16.09 -28.96
N ASN A 603 -18.76 -16.37 -30.26
CA ASN A 603 -17.58 -16.25 -31.13
C ASN A 603 -17.22 -14.77 -31.37
N VAL A 604 -15.96 -14.40 -31.15
CA VAL A 604 -15.44 -13.07 -31.50
C VAL A 604 -15.54 -12.86 -33.02
N ILE A 605 -16.14 -11.74 -33.41
CA ILE A 605 -16.32 -11.29 -34.81
C ILE A 605 -15.10 -10.47 -35.21
N ASP A 606 -14.77 -9.49 -34.39
CA ASP A 606 -13.64 -8.59 -34.57
C ASP A 606 -13.27 -7.91 -33.25
N HIS A 607 -12.08 -7.30 -33.27
CA HIS A 607 -11.58 -6.42 -32.23
C HIS A 607 -11.56 -5.00 -32.80
N LYS A 608 -12.03 -4.01 -32.03
CA LYS A 608 -11.88 -2.59 -32.41
C LYS A 608 -11.21 -1.84 -31.27
N VAL A 609 -10.13 -1.12 -31.61
CA VAL A 609 -9.43 -0.22 -30.70
C VAL A 609 -10.05 1.17 -30.76
N TYR A 610 -10.28 1.77 -29.60
CA TYR A 610 -10.74 3.14 -29.43
C TYR A 610 -9.72 3.88 -28.58
N SER A 611 -9.20 5.00 -29.09
CA SER A 611 -8.19 5.80 -28.40
C SER A 611 -8.73 7.15 -28.00
N PHE A 612 -8.46 7.54 -26.77
CA PHE A 612 -8.93 8.77 -26.15
C PHE A 612 -7.71 9.60 -25.74
N GLY A 613 -7.62 10.84 -26.23
CA GLY A 613 -6.57 11.77 -25.81
C GLY A 613 -6.75 12.18 -24.37
N LEU A 614 -5.71 12.71 -23.73
CA LEU A 614 -5.83 13.36 -22.43
C LEU A 614 -5.64 14.86 -22.54
N LYS A 615 -6.23 15.64 -21.63
CA LYS A 615 -6.08 17.10 -21.55
C LYS A 615 -5.61 17.50 -20.16
N THR A 616 -4.66 18.41 -20.10
CA THR A 616 -4.26 19.07 -18.87
C THR A 616 -5.50 19.64 -18.17
N LEU A 617 -5.75 19.21 -16.94
CA LEU A 617 -6.73 19.88 -16.10
C LEU A 617 -6.02 21.13 -15.57
N GLU A 618 -6.59 22.31 -15.76
CA GLU A 618 -6.10 23.51 -15.08
C GLU A 618 -6.33 23.33 -13.57
N PHE A 619 -5.41 22.67 -12.89
CA PHE A 619 -5.38 22.64 -11.44
C PHE A 619 -4.87 23.99 -10.97
N THR A 620 -5.72 24.77 -10.31
CA THR A 620 -5.27 25.97 -9.59
C THR A 620 -4.25 25.56 -8.53
N ASP A 621 -3.10 26.24 -8.49
CA ASP A 621 -1.84 25.94 -7.77
C ASP A 621 -1.90 25.65 -6.24
N ASP A 622 -3.08 25.46 -5.63
CA ASP A 622 -3.29 25.30 -4.19
C ASP A 622 -3.42 23.83 -3.71
N LEU A 623 -2.59 22.92 -4.24
CA LEU A 623 -2.49 21.55 -3.71
C LEU A 623 -1.13 21.29 -3.07
N PRO A 624 -0.95 21.60 -1.77
CA PRO A 624 -0.35 20.62 -0.90
C PRO A 624 -1.42 19.53 -0.65
N LEU A 625 -1.16 18.31 -1.10
CA LEU A 625 -1.90 17.04 -0.89
C LEU A 625 -2.92 16.63 -1.99
N PRO A 626 -3.01 15.32 -2.35
CA PRO A 626 -3.99 14.79 -3.31
C PRO A 626 -5.44 14.83 -2.76
N PRO A 627 -6.47 14.63 -3.59
CA PRO A 627 -7.55 15.60 -3.75
C PRO A 627 -8.60 15.59 -2.61
N LYS A 628 -8.86 16.80 -2.12
CA LYS A 628 -9.89 17.22 -1.14
C LYS A 628 -11.35 16.94 -1.53
N SER A 629 -11.72 16.01 -2.41
CA SER A 629 -13.12 15.88 -2.80
C SER A 629 -13.58 14.49 -3.25
N PRO A 630 -14.81 14.07 -2.90
CA PRO A 630 -15.51 13.05 -3.66
C PRO A 630 -15.57 13.50 -5.12
N ILE A 631 -15.54 12.54 -6.04
CA ILE A 631 -15.60 12.78 -7.48
C ILE A 631 -16.70 13.83 -7.76
N ASN A 632 -16.30 15.05 -8.13
CA ASN A 632 -17.19 16.12 -8.58
C ASN A 632 -16.74 16.57 -9.98
N GLN A 633 -17.46 17.49 -10.62
CA GLN A 633 -17.19 17.93 -12.00
C GLN A 633 -15.75 18.36 -12.30
N LYS A 634 -14.91 18.64 -11.29
CA LYS A 634 -13.47 18.95 -11.46
C LYS A 634 -12.53 17.73 -11.47
N THR A 635 -13.07 16.52 -11.29
CA THR A 635 -12.31 15.26 -11.16
C THR A 635 -12.74 14.22 -12.19
N HIS A 636 -13.33 14.65 -13.30
CA HIS A 636 -13.41 13.77 -14.47
C HIS A 636 -11.99 13.30 -14.79
N ALA A 637 -11.88 12.05 -15.22
CA ALA A 637 -10.68 11.62 -15.92
C ALA A 637 -10.38 12.70 -16.99
N PRO A 638 -9.14 13.17 -17.12
CA PRO A 638 -8.71 14.22 -18.05
C PRO A 638 -8.80 13.72 -19.50
N ILE A 639 -9.93 13.15 -19.90
CA ILE A 639 -10.16 12.62 -21.24
C ILE A 639 -10.53 13.79 -22.14
N ASN A 640 -9.76 13.96 -23.21
CA ASN A 640 -10.04 14.91 -24.26
C ASN A 640 -10.94 14.29 -25.32
N CYS A 641 -12.25 14.52 -25.22
CA CYS A 641 -13.21 14.08 -26.22
C CYS A 641 -13.17 14.90 -27.53
N GLU A 642 -12.46 16.04 -27.57
CA GLU A 642 -12.42 16.94 -28.72
C GLU A 642 -11.47 16.43 -29.82
N ILE A 643 -10.43 15.65 -29.44
CA ILE A 643 -9.36 15.18 -30.34
C ILE A 643 -9.81 14.02 -31.24
N ALA A 644 -10.90 13.32 -30.89
CA ALA A 644 -11.27 12.12 -31.63
C ALA A 644 -11.96 12.47 -32.97
N ASP A 645 -11.32 12.25 -34.11
CA ASP A 645 -11.96 12.46 -35.42
C ASP A 645 -13.08 11.43 -35.72
N ASP A 646 -13.06 10.24 -35.10
CA ASP A 646 -14.09 9.20 -35.26
C ASP A 646 -15.37 9.57 -34.48
N PRO A 647 -16.53 9.77 -35.16
CA PRO A 647 -17.80 10.07 -34.50
C PRO A 647 -18.21 9.02 -33.45
N THR A 648 -17.81 7.77 -33.65
CA THR A 648 -18.02 6.67 -32.70
C THR A 648 -17.24 6.90 -31.42
N VAL A 649 -15.98 7.33 -31.53
CA VAL A 649 -15.11 7.64 -30.37
C VAL A 649 -15.64 8.87 -29.66
N LYS A 650 -16.05 9.94 -30.38
CA LYS A 650 -16.70 11.11 -29.76
C LYS A 650 -17.93 10.70 -28.96
N ARG A 651 -18.81 9.88 -29.57
CA ARG A 651 -20.01 9.37 -28.90
C ARG A 651 -19.67 8.53 -27.67
N LEU A 652 -18.77 7.56 -27.80
CA LEU A 652 -18.29 6.74 -26.68
C LEU A 652 -17.72 7.60 -25.56
N CYS A 653 -16.95 8.63 -25.93
CA CYS A 653 -16.35 9.53 -24.97
C CYS A 653 -17.42 10.27 -24.17
N CYS A 654 -18.48 10.74 -24.84
CA CYS A 654 -19.64 11.34 -24.18
C CYS A 654 -20.44 10.33 -23.34
N ASP A 655 -20.67 9.12 -23.84
CA ASP A 655 -21.49 8.10 -23.15
C ASP A 655 -20.79 7.52 -21.90
N ILE A 656 -19.45 7.46 -21.91
CA ILE A 656 -18.64 6.84 -20.86
C ILE A 656 -18.09 7.89 -19.88
N PHE A 657 -17.55 9.00 -20.38
CA PHE A 657 -16.75 9.93 -19.56
C PHE A 657 -17.44 11.26 -19.24
N ALA A 658 -18.57 11.61 -19.89
CA ALA A 658 -19.21 12.93 -19.73
C ALA A 658 -20.27 13.03 -18.60
N TYR A 659 -20.06 12.37 -17.46
CA TYR A 659 -20.97 12.50 -16.30
C TYR A 659 -20.61 13.68 -15.40
N THR A 660 -21.27 14.82 -15.59
CA THR A 660 -21.13 16.02 -14.77
C THR A 660 -21.97 15.91 -13.48
N ILE A 661 -21.36 15.70 -12.30
CA ILE A 661 -22.09 15.75 -11.00
C ILE A 661 -22.34 17.21 -10.58
N LYS A 662 -23.55 17.74 -10.77
CA LYS A 662 -23.91 19.12 -10.40
C LYS A 662 -23.55 19.39 -8.93
N SER A 663 -22.70 20.39 -8.67
CA SER A 663 -22.39 20.81 -7.30
C SER A 663 -23.65 21.40 -6.67
N ILE A 664 -24.21 20.73 -5.67
CA ILE A 664 -25.28 21.31 -4.88
C ILE A 664 -24.63 22.28 -3.88
N THR A 665 -24.66 23.58 -4.18
CA THR A 665 -24.51 24.61 -3.15
C THR A 665 -25.68 24.44 -2.19
N ARG A 666 -25.41 23.88 -1.00
CA ARG A 666 -26.37 23.95 0.11
C ARG A 666 -26.48 25.41 0.52
N GLU A 667 -27.53 26.09 0.09
CA GLU A 667 -28.06 27.16 0.94
C GLU A 667 -28.50 26.54 2.27
N PRO A 668 -28.19 27.16 3.42
CA PRO A 668 -28.62 26.65 4.71
C PRO A 668 -30.16 26.63 4.74
N PRO A 669 -30.79 25.52 5.12
CA PRO A 669 -32.25 25.46 5.17
C PRO A 669 -32.77 26.46 6.21
N ALA A 670 -33.68 27.33 5.78
CA ALA A 670 -34.61 27.96 6.71
C ALA A 670 -35.35 26.83 7.47
N ARG A 671 -35.44 26.98 8.80
CA ARG A 671 -36.04 25.97 9.68
C ARG A 671 -37.47 25.66 9.22
N ASN A 672 -37.75 24.37 9.08
CA ASN A 672 -39.06 23.72 8.91
C ASN A 672 -39.64 23.64 7.48
N VAL A 673 -39.13 22.73 6.63
CA VAL A 673 -39.94 21.89 5.71
C VAL A 673 -39.16 20.60 5.40
N GLN A 674 -39.85 19.45 5.38
CA GLN A 674 -39.32 18.13 5.01
C GLN A 674 -39.91 17.72 3.64
N VAL A 675 -39.08 17.61 2.58
CA VAL A 675 -39.44 16.98 1.28
C VAL A 675 -38.20 16.27 0.69
N PRO A 676 -38.32 15.12 0.00
CA PRO A 676 -37.18 14.38 -0.54
C PRO A 676 -36.70 14.97 -1.88
N GLY A 677 -35.40 15.23 -2.01
CA GLY A 677 -34.79 15.61 -3.27
C GLY A 677 -34.45 14.38 -4.11
N LEU A 678 -35.10 14.25 -5.27
CA LEU A 678 -34.64 13.40 -6.38
C LEU A 678 -33.42 14.05 -7.04
N TYR A 679 -32.40 13.25 -7.36
CA TYR A 679 -31.28 13.67 -8.19
C TYR A 679 -31.77 13.80 -9.65
N SER A 680 -31.53 14.95 -10.28
CA SER A 680 -31.78 15.18 -11.70
C SER A 680 -30.44 15.31 -12.41
N ILE A 681 -30.16 14.39 -13.34
CA ILE A 681 -29.04 14.44 -14.28
C ILE A 681 -29.52 15.32 -15.44
N ASP A 682 -29.09 16.58 -15.51
CA ASP A 682 -29.31 17.40 -16.70
C ASP A 682 -28.15 18.39 -16.90
N ASP A 683 -27.35 18.07 -17.93
CA ASP A 683 -26.74 18.93 -18.96
C ASP A 683 -25.61 18.10 -19.60
N LYS A 684 -25.85 17.56 -20.81
CA LYS A 684 -24.82 16.84 -21.58
C LYS A 684 -23.74 17.84 -22.00
N VAL A 685 -22.48 17.54 -21.65
CA VAL A 685 -21.30 18.31 -22.10
C VAL A 685 -21.08 18.23 -23.63
N CYS A 686 -21.81 17.34 -24.32
CA CYS A 686 -21.77 17.19 -25.77
C CYS A 686 -23.10 17.66 -26.42
N PRO A 687 -23.26 18.94 -26.76
CA PRO A 687 -24.55 19.49 -27.21
C PRO A 687 -25.04 19.03 -28.60
N ASP A 688 -24.22 18.38 -29.44
CA ASP A 688 -24.55 18.21 -30.87
C ASP A 688 -24.53 16.77 -31.43
N ILE A 689 -24.55 15.72 -30.59
CA ILE A 689 -24.56 14.33 -31.10
C ILE A 689 -26.00 13.77 -31.08
N PRO A 690 -26.65 13.56 -32.25
CA PRO A 690 -27.99 12.98 -32.30
C PRO A 690 -27.99 11.54 -31.75
N PRO A 691 -29.09 11.10 -31.10
CA PRO A 691 -29.22 9.73 -30.61
C PRO A 691 -29.13 8.74 -31.76
N ALA A 692 -28.44 7.61 -31.55
CA ALA A 692 -28.31 6.59 -32.57
C ALA A 692 -29.63 5.90 -32.87
N LYS A 693 -29.81 5.54 -34.15
CA LYS A 693 -30.88 4.65 -34.61
C LYS A 693 -30.52 3.19 -34.39
#